data_AF-A0A132AI64-F1
#
_entry.id   AF-A0A132AI64-F1
#
_cell.length_a   1.000
_cell.length_b   1.000
_cell.length_c   1.000
_cell.angle_alpha   90.00
_cell.angle_beta   90.00
_cell.angle_gamma   90.00
#
_symmetry.space_group_name_H-M   'P 1'
#
loop_
_entity.id
_entity.type
_entity.pdbx_description
1 polymer ?
#
loop_
_entity_poly.entity_id
_entity_poly.type
_entity_poly.pdbx_seq_one_letter_code
_entity_poly.pdbx_strand_id
1 'polypeptide(L)'
;MSIWNHILNLPEEQQRQLFAIYNNNLPIEIRMQLADWIERQNWSFFVENNSETINMMKCQLIHQFGIEIKNLIEMSNDVAYRYKLTNYLTMITNSQSDVHGIIKNIHDCLLYEKEFIRCHQEEVPFPRVDNFFSNFQKLSQMNELVRENILQAENVFKNLKSIKETSNIKQLELGCYDIQSATDTNAIAIKKKLLETVNYLHVQCQSHINELINKYRDLVLKMQELSSILFDELNLWKQQQKNKTELPENLVKLKSLSESMASNICNLWQQLKFIDALIANDTNEDALTISQFIEIKKQITQLFKHLISETFIVKNQPKQIIKKETKFNAKVTLLAGSVLNVHMNSLVVKVQIINEEQAKLWNSDKEKFLVNSCCGEIVNNTTVMEYNSAANTLSANFINLRLKSIKRTEKKASIDKVVDEKFALLFTTEIFLENDIKFVISTISAPVVVIVHGNQKIHALSTIIWDNSFSELKRSPFNVPSEVKLGDLAQVLSRLFYDYSKRHLSEDNIHFLAEKISGHEVDKQHHYNMLVPWTKFSKDLLPEQNFSFWDWFYNILQLTREHLSEIWADGHIIGFLTRQRAEMLLMTKPPGTFLLRFSDTQLGGISVAYRNANNKVECLVPFCSGDLKIRKLADRLNDFNQFVYLYPDIPKDTTFSKYYSKIENQASNGYVFTQLKNCIPNDKDHDSNSSFADQQLSQQTSQQQQQQQSAMNESTNIYSDLNTMATNNQFEMPFEWNRSTIE
;
A
#
# COMPACT_ATOMS: atom_id res chain seq x y z
N MET A 1 26.73 -12.07 19.06
CA MET A 1 26.89 -11.09 17.95
C MET A 1 26.57 -9.73 18.51
N SER A 2 27.26 -8.66 18.09
CA SER A 2 26.84 -7.29 18.41
C SER A 2 25.42 -7.03 17.91
N ILE A 3 24.68 -6.18 18.62
CA ILE A 3 23.33 -5.71 18.25
C ILE A 3 23.40 -5.13 16.84
N TRP A 4 24.46 -4.40 16.52
CA TRP A 4 24.70 -3.87 15.19
C TRP A 4 24.80 -4.93 14.09
N ASN A 5 25.52 -6.03 14.35
CA ASN A 5 25.57 -7.14 13.39
C ASN A 5 24.21 -7.80 13.19
N HIS A 6 23.36 -7.80 14.22
CA HIS A 6 21.99 -8.27 14.08
C HIS A 6 21.15 -7.32 13.21
N ILE A 7 21.31 -6.00 13.37
CA ILE A 7 20.66 -4.97 12.54
C ILE A 7 21.05 -5.12 11.07
N LEU A 8 22.33 -5.36 10.77
CA LEU A 8 22.82 -5.55 9.40
C LEU A 8 22.25 -6.81 8.73
N ASN A 9 21.75 -7.77 9.50
CA ASN A 9 21.08 -8.97 9.00
C ASN A 9 19.56 -8.80 8.84
N LEU A 10 18.98 -7.67 9.23
CA LEU A 10 17.56 -7.38 9.01
C LEU A 10 17.28 -7.08 7.53
N PRO A 11 16.05 -7.31 7.03
CA PRO A 11 15.60 -6.81 5.73
C PRO A 11 15.90 -5.33 5.52
N GLU A 12 16.26 -4.95 4.30
CA GLU A 12 16.72 -3.58 3.96
C GLU A 12 15.69 -2.48 4.30
N GLU A 13 14.39 -2.80 4.27
CA GLU A 13 13.31 -1.89 4.68
C GLU A 13 13.32 -1.62 6.20
N GLN A 14 13.58 -2.66 7.00
CA GLN A 14 13.72 -2.57 8.45
C GLN A 14 15.01 -1.84 8.83
N GLN A 15 16.09 -2.06 8.08
CA GLN A 15 17.32 -1.28 8.23
C GLN A 15 17.07 0.20 7.98
N ARG A 16 16.34 0.57 6.91
CA ARG A 16 16.01 1.99 6.64
C ARG A 16 15.17 2.64 7.73
N GLN A 17 14.20 1.91 8.29
CA GLN A 17 13.39 2.39 9.43
C GLN A 17 14.27 2.64 10.67
N LEU A 18 15.17 1.71 10.95
CA LEU A 18 16.10 1.82 12.06
C LEU A 18 17.18 2.89 11.80
N PHE A 19 17.61 3.10 10.56
CA PHE A 19 18.58 4.14 10.24
C PHE A 19 18.01 5.55 10.35
N ALA A 20 16.69 5.71 10.25
CA ALA A 20 16.01 7.00 10.40
C ALA A 20 16.05 7.56 11.83
N ILE A 21 16.38 6.75 12.85
CA ILE A 21 16.51 7.23 14.24
C ILE A 21 17.86 7.89 14.53
N TYR A 22 18.89 7.69 13.68
CA TYR A 22 20.20 8.33 13.85
C TYR A 22 20.19 9.75 13.30
N ASN A 23 20.01 10.71 14.21
CA ASN A 23 20.06 12.15 13.94
C ASN A 23 21.40 12.77 14.41
N ASN A 24 21.50 14.10 14.40
CA ASN A 24 22.67 14.86 14.88
C ASN A 24 23.15 14.48 16.30
N ASN A 25 22.32 13.80 17.11
CA ASN A 25 22.64 13.39 18.50
C ASN A 25 23.53 12.14 18.60
N LEU A 26 23.43 11.20 17.63
CA LEU A 26 24.35 10.07 17.47
C LEU A 26 24.44 9.72 15.97
N PRO A 27 25.47 10.18 15.26
CA PRO A 27 25.66 9.87 13.85
C PRO A 27 25.75 8.36 13.60
N ILE A 28 25.07 7.89 12.57
CA ILE A 28 25.06 6.47 12.17
C ILE A 28 26.49 5.97 11.87
N GLU A 29 27.32 6.84 11.32
CA GLU A 29 28.72 6.56 11.02
C GLU A 29 29.53 6.16 12.27
N ILE A 30 29.23 6.80 13.42
CA ILE A 30 29.88 6.53 14.70
C ILE A 30 29.29 5.28 15.33
N ARG A 31 27.95 5.14 15.30
CA ARG A 31 27.27 3.93 15.78
C ARG A 31 27.75 2.67 15.08
N MET A 32 28.02 2.76 13.77
CA MET A 32 28.50 1.66 12.94
C MET A 32 29.95 1.28 13.26
N GLN A 33 30.87 2.26 13.29
CA GLN A 33 32.31 1.98 13.45
C GLN A 33 32.71 1.69 14.91
N LEU A 34 32.00 2.28 15.88
CA LEU A 34 32.23 2.05 17.31
C LEU A 34 31.21 1.09 17.93
N ALA A 35 30.54 0.27 17.13
CA ALA A 35 29.46 -0.61 17.59
C ALA A 35 29.87 -1.46 18.79
N ASP A 36 31.01 -2.16 18.68
CA ASP A 36 31.51 -3.02 19.74
C ASP A 36 31.92 -2.25 21.00
N TRP A 37 32.43 -1.03 20.86
CA TRP A 37 32.82 -0.20 22.00
C TRP A 37 31.59 0.34 22.72
N ILE A 38 30.61 0.86 21.96
CA ILE A 38 29.36 1.42 22.47
C ILE A 38 28.57 0.34 23.21
N GLU A 39 28.41 -0.85 22.63
CA GLU A 39 27.60 -1.92 23.21
C GLU A 39 28.19 -2.53 24.48
N ARG A 40 29.49 -2.37 24.73
CA ARG A 40 30.16 -2.85 25.95
C ARG A 40 29.90 -1.97 27.18
N GLN A 41 29.46 -0.73 26.99
CA GLN A 41 29.26 0.20 28.10
C GLN A 41 27.92 -0.06 28.80
N ASN A 42 27.90 0.12 30.13
CA ASN A 42 26.69 -0.03 30.92
C ASN A 42 25.87 1.27 30.96
N TRP A 43 25.25 1.62 29.83
CA TRP A 43 24.52 2.89 29.68
C TRP A 43 23.37 3.06 30.69
N SER A 44 22.63 1.99 31.00
CA SER A 44 21.50 2.05 31.94
C SER A 44 21.94 2.46 33.35
N PHE A 45 23.08 1.95 33.83
CA PHE A 45 23.65 2.34 35.12
C PHE A 45 23.91 3.86 35.22
N PHE A 46 24.39 4.47 34.14
CA PHE A 46 24.66 5.91 34.10
C PHE A 46 23.39 6.76 33.92
N VAL A 47 22.32 6.22 33.33
CA VAL A 47 21.04 6.93 33.18
C VAL A 47 20.26 6.92 34.50
N GLU A 48 20.25 5.79 35.22
CA GLU A 48 19.43 5.59 36.41
C GLU A 48 20.00 6.26 37.68
N ASN A 49 21.31 6.53 37.73
CA ASN A 49 21.99 7.03 38.92
C ASN A 49 22.58 8.44 38.76
N ASN A 50 22.32 9.31 39.74
CA ASN A 50 22.71 10.73 39.75
C ASN A 50 23.41 11.15 41.05
N SER A 51 24.55 10.51 41.39
CA SER A 51 25.44 10.99 42.46
C SER A 51 26.64 11.76 41.92
N GLU A 52 27.28 12.57 42.77
CA GLU A 52 28.44 13.40 42.38
C GLU A 52 29.63 12.55 41.87
N THR A 53 29.88 11.41 42.52
CA THR A 53 30.87 10.41 42.08
C THR A 53 30.53 9.83 40.71
N ILE A 54 29.24 9.57 40.44
CA ILE A 54 28.77 9.01 39.17
C ILE A 54 28.85 10.06 38.05
N ASN A 55 28.60 11.34 38.34
CA ASN A 55 28.77 12.42 37.37
C ASN A 55 30.23 12.55 36.92
N MET A 56 31.20 12.36 37.82
CA MET A 56 32.61 12.30 37.45
C MET A 56 32.91 11.09 36.53
N MET A 57 32.30 9.93 36.79
CA MET A 57 32.42 8.74 35.92
C MET A 57 31.75 8.96 34.55
N LYS A 58 30.62 9.68 34.48
CA LYS A 58 29.97 10.06 33.20
C LYS A 58 30.91 10.92 32.34
N CYS A 59 31.57 11.90 32.95
CA CYS A 59 32.56 12.73 32.25
C CYS A 59 33.75 11.90 31.75
N GLN A 60 34.22 10.93 32.55
CA GLN A 60 35.28 10.00 32.12
C GLN A 60 34.83 9.12 30.95
N LEU A 61 33.59 8.62 30.97
CA LEU A 61 33.03 7.81 29.88
C LEU A 61 32.93 8.59 28.57
N ILE A 62 32.42 9.83 28.60
CA ILE A 62 32.37 10.68 27.41
C ILE A 62 33.77 11.07 26.94
N HIS A 63 34.73 11.27 27.84
CA HIS A 63 36.12 11.47 27.46
C HIS A 63 36.70 10.27 26.71
N GLN A 64 36.47 9.05 27.20
CA GLN A 64 36.87 7.82 26.49
C GLN A 64 36.18 7.69 25.13
N PHE A 65 34.88 8.02 25.05
CA PHE A 65 34.15 8.03 23.78
C PHE A 65 34.75 9.03 22.78
N GLY A 66 35.15 10.21 23.25
CA GLY A 66 35.84 11.21 22.43
C GLY A 66 37.19 10.73 21.90
N ILE A 67 37.94 9.96 22.69
CA ILE A 67 39.21 9.35 22.24
C ILE A 67 38.96 8.36 21.08
N GLU A 68 37.95 7.51 21.19
CA GLU A 68 37.62 6.55 20.12
C GLU A 68 37.20 7.25 18.82
N ILE A 69 36.42 8.34 18.91
CA ILE A 69 36.06 9.15 17.74
C ILE A 69 37.30 9.82 17.14
N LYS A 70 38.24 10.29 17.97
CA LYS A 70 39.50 10.88 17.51
C LYS A 70 40.35 9.85 16.75
N ASN A 71 40.44 8.61 17.25
CA ASN A 71 41.11 7.52 16.56
C ASN A 71 40.49 7.27 15.17
N LEU A 72 39.14 7.29 15.06
CA LEU A 72 38.47 7.16 13.76
C LEU A 72 38.77 8.30 12.78
N ILE A 73 38.93 9.53 13.28
CA ILE A 73 39.32 10.68 12.46
C ILE A 73 40.74 10.49 11.91
N GLU A 74 41.67 10.00 12.74
CA GLU A 74 43.07 9.78 12.36
C GLU A 74 43.23 8.61 11.36
N MET A 75 42.37 7.59 11.44
CA MET A 75 42.40 6.43 10.53
C MET A 75 41.69 6.66 9.18
N SER A 76 40.91 7.73 9.02
CA SER A 76 40.12 7.96 7.80
C SER A 76 40.77 8.94 6.82
N ASN A 77 40.79 8.57 5.53
CA ASN A 77 41.28 9.42 4.45
C ASN A 77 40.19 10.32 3.83
N ASP A 78 38.91 10.13 4.17
CA ASP A 78 37.79 10.89 3.61
C ASP A 78 37.61 12.23 4.34
N VAL A 79 37.73 13.33 3.59
CA VAL A 79 37.60 14.71 4.11
C VAL A 79 36.19 15.01 4.63
N ALA A 80 35.15 14.56 3.94
CA ALA A 80 33.76 14.82 4.33
C ALA A 80 33.38 14.01 5.58
N TYR A 81 33.86 12.77 5.65
CA TYR A 81 33.70 11.92 6.82
C TYR A 81 34.40 12.49 8.06
N ARG A 82 35.66 12.92 7.92
CA ARG A 82 36.40 13.57 9.01
C ARG A 82 35.74 14.85 9.50
N TYR A 83 35.18 15.66 8.60
CA TYR A 83 34.45 16.89 8.98
C TYR A 83 33.23 16.57 9.86
N LYS A 84 32.42 15.56 9.48
CA LYS A 84 31.28 15.10 10.27
C LYS A 84 31.70 14.61 11.67
N LEU A 85 32.72 13.76 11.74
CA LEU A 85 33.24 13.24 13.01
C LEU A 85 33.81 14.34 13.89
N THR A 86 34.52 15.32 13.30
CA THR A 86 35.12 16.45 14.04
C THR A 86 34.03 17.36 14.63
N ASN A 87 32.96 17.62 13.89
CA ASN A 87 31.81 18.38 14.38
C ASN A 87 31.14 17.68 15.57
N TYR A 88 30.95 16.36 15.47
CA TYR A 88 30.36 15.59 16.56
C TYR A 88 31.28 15.51 17.78
N LEU A 89 32.58 15.31 17.58
CA LEU A 89 33.58 15.35 18.66
C LEU A 89 33.56 16.70 19.38
N THR A 90 33.48 17.80 18.64
CA THR A 90 33.37 19.15 19.20
C THR A 90 32.07 19.33 19.99
N MET A 91 30.96 18.75 19.52
CA MET A 91 29.68 18.77 20.23
C MET A 91 29.76 18.03 21.57
N ILE A 92 30.36 16.83 21.63
CA ILE A 92 30.39 16.04 22.87
C ILE A 92 31.48 16.48 23.87
N THR A 93 32.51 17.19 23.42
CA THR A 93 33.63 17.67 24.26
C THR A 93 33.50 19.13 24.68
N ASN A 94 32.49 19.86 24.21
CA ASN A 94 32.25 21.24 24.61
C ASN A 94 31.91 21.33 26.11
N SER A 95 32.51 22.32 26.78
CA SER A 95 32.38 22.55 28.23
C SER A 95 30.94 22.82 28.70
N GLN A 96 30.03 23.16 27.79
CA GLN A 96 28.61 23.42 28.03
C GLN A 96 27.70 22.23 27.67
N SER A 97 28.26 21.09 27.25
CA SER A 97 27.48 19.96 26.77
C SER A 97 26.83 19.18 27.91
N ASP A 98 25.56 18.83 27.73
CA ASP A 98 24.83 17.97 28.65
C ASP A 98 25.33 16.51 28.52
N VAL A 99 26.35 16.18 29.32
CA VAL A 99 26.96 14.84 29.41
C VAL A 99 25.91 13.78 29.70
N HIS A 100 24.94 14.08 30.57
CA HIS A 100 23.88 13.13 30.91
C HIS A 100 22.90 12.96 29.73
N GLY A 101 22.54 14.04 29.04
CA GLY A 101 21.75 14.02 27.82
C GLY A 101 22.39 13.19 26.70
N ILE A 102 23.72 13.28 26.51
CA ILE A 102 24.44 12.47 25.51
C ILE A 102 24.38 10.98 25.88
N ILE A 103 24.67 10.63 27.13
CA ILE A 103 24.60 9.25 27.64
C ILE A 103 23.18 8.69 27.48
N LYS A 104 22.16 9.49 27.83
CA LYS A 104 20.76 9.12 27.68
C LYS A 104 20.37 8.91 26.22
N ASN A 105 20.81 9.78 25.31
CA ASN A 105 20.54 9.60 23.88
C ASN A 105 21.14 8.28 23.34
N ILE A 106 22.38 7.96 23.72
CA ILE A 106 23.01 6.70 23.30
C ILE A 106 22.25 5.50 23.91
N HIS A 107 21.86 5.59 25.19
CA HIS A 107 21.04 4.59 25.86
C HIS A 107 19.71 4.36 25.14
N ASP A 108 18.97 5.43 24.84
CA ASP A 108 17.65 5.38 24.23
C ASP A 108 17.72 4.84 22.80
N CYS A 109 18.76 5.18 22.03
CA CYS A 109 19.03 4.57 20.73
C CYS A 109 19.24 3.05 20.85
N LEU A 110 20.08 2.59 21.77
CA LEU A 110 20.32 1.15 21.97
C LEU A 110 19.09 0.41 22.49
N LEU A 111 18.28 1.06 23.32
CA LEU A 111 17.03 0.50 23.82
C LEU A 111 16.01 0.37 22.69
N TYR A 112 15.89 1.39 21.83
CA TYR A 112 15.05 1.33 20.64
C TYR A 112 15.52 0.23 19.67
N GLU A 113 16.83 0.10 19.42
CA GLU A 113 17.39 -0.99 18.61
C GLU A 113 16.98 -2.37 19.16
N LYS A 114 17.13 -2.58 20.47
CA LYS A 114 16.76 -3.85 21.13
C LYS A 114 15.26 -4.12 21.05
N GLU A 115 14.42 -3.13 21.32
CA GLU A 115 12.96 -3.27 21.23
C GLU A 115 12.50 -3.47 19.78
N PHE A 116 13.13 -2.79 18.82
CA PHE A 116 12.85 -2.96 17.40
C PHE A 116 13.17 -4.39 16.96
N ILE A 117 14.34 -4.89 17.35
CA ILE A 117 14.74 -6.28 17.10
C ILE A 117 13.76 -7.24 17.78
N ARG A 118 13.41 -7.02 19.05
CA ARG A 118 12.46 -7.86 19.79
C ARG A 118 11.09 -7.92 19.11
N CYS A 119 10.53 -6.77 18.73
CA CYS A 119 9.24 -6.67 18.01
C CYS A 119 9.25 -7.37 16.64
N HIS A 120 10.44 -7.55 16.02
CA HIS A 120 10.60 -8.20 14.72
C HIS A 120 11.18 -9.63 14.80
N GLN A 121 11.61 -10.08 16.00
CA GLN A 121 12.09 -11.42 16.32
C GLN A 121 11.03 -12.27 17.03
N GLU A 122 10.15 -11.66 17.82
CA GLU A 122 8.89 -12.30 18.20
C GLU A 122 8.16 -12.58 16.89
N GLU A 123 8.16 -13.85 16.48
CA GLU A 123 7.33 -14.37 15.41
C GLU A 123 5.88 -14.04 15.75
N VAL A 124 5.46 -12.83 15.42
CA VAL A 124 4.09 -12.66 14.99
C VAL A 124 4.00 -13.58 13.77
N PRO A 125 3.08 -14.56 13.76
CA PRO A 125 3.01 -15.60 12.75
C PRO A 125 2.56 -14.98 11.44
N PHE A 126 3.49 -14.32 10.76
CA PHE A 126 3.33 -13.77 9.44
C PHE A 126 4.12 -14.65 8.48
N PRO A 127 3.50 -15.12 7.40
CA PRO A 127 4.27 -15.66 6.30
C PRO A 127 5.04 -14.51 5.66
N ARG A 128 6.31 -14.32 6.05
CA ARG A 128 7.26 -13.62 5.17
C ARG A 128 7.32 -14.44 3.89
N VAL A 129 7.06 -13.78 2.76
CA VAL A 129 7.25 -14.40 1.45
C VAL A 129 8.76 -14.40 1.14
N ASP A 130 9.54 -15.12 1.94
CA ASP A 130 11.00 -15.27 1.74
C ASP A 130 11.31 -16.10 0.47
N ASN A 131 10.28 -16.69 -0.16
CA ASN A 131 10.38 -17.49 -1.39
C ASN A 131 10.58 -16.67 -2.69
N PHE A 132 10.49 -15.33 -2.67
CA PHE A 132 10.61 -14.55 -3.91
C PHE A 132 12.01 -14.66 -4.53
N PHE A 133 13.07 -14.54 -3.72
CA PHE A 133 14.43 -14.51 -4.23
C PHE A 133 14.83 -15.84 -4.88
N SER A 134 14.44 -16.96 -4.27
CA SER A 134 14.70 -18.30 -4.80
C SER A 134 13.98 -18.55 -6.13
N ASN A 135 12.72 -18.11 -6.26
CA ASN A 135 11.93 -18.36 -7.46
C ASN A 135 12.42 -17.54 -8.66
N PHE A 136 12.83 -16.27 -8.47
CA PHE A 136 13.41 -15.46 -9.54
C PHE A 136 14.73 -16.04 -10.07
N GLN A 137 15.59 -16.54 -9.18
CA GLN A 137 16.84 -17.18 -9.58
C GLN A 137 16.58 -18.48 -10.36
N LYS A 138 15.67 -19.33 -9.86
CA LYS A 138 15.23 -20.54 -10.56
C LYS A 138 14.68 -20.23 -11.96
N LEU A 139 13.79 -19.25 -12.06
CA LEU A 139 13.20 -18.79 -13.34
C LEU A 139 14.27 -18.33 -14.32
N SER A 140 15.29 -17.62 -13.85
CA SER A 140 16.38 -17.11 -14.68
C SER A 140 17.23 -18.26 -15.25
N GLN A 141 17.66 -19.18 -14.38
CA GLN A 141 18.45 -20.37 -14.76
C GLN A 141 17.69 -21.27 -15.75
N MET A 142 16.41 -21.54 -15.49
CA MET A 142 15.58 -22.34 -16.39
C MET A 142 15.39 -21.65 -17.76
N ASN A 143 15.23 -20.33 -17.78
CA ASN A 143 15.13 -19.56 -19.04
C ASN A 143 16.41 -19.65 -19.87
N GLU A 144 17.59 -19.61 -19.24
CA GLU A 144 18.88 -19.78 -19.92
C GLU A 144 19.02 -21.18 -20.49
N LEU A 145 18.71 -22.21 -19.70
CA LEU A 145 18.73 -23.61 -20.16
C LEU A 145 17.79 -23.83 -21.35
N VAL A 146 16.59 -23.23 -21.34
CA VAL A 146 15.67 -23.31 -22.48
C VAL A 146 16.25 -22.62 -23.70
N ARG A 147 16.87 -21.45 -23.55
CA ARG A 147 17.51 -20.74 -24.65
C ARG A 147 18.63 -21.57 -25.29
N GLU A 148 19.46 -22.22 -24.49
CA GLU A 148 20.49 -23.14 -24.99
C GLU A 148 19.89 -24.33 -25.75
N ASN A 149 18.83 -24.93 -25.23
CA ASN A 149 18.14 -26.04 -25.90
C ASN A 149 17.49 -25.60 -27.23
N ILE A 150 16.98 -24.37 -27.33
CA ILE A 150 16.47 -23.80 -28.58
C ILE A 150 17.59 -23.65 -29.61
N LEU A 151 18.78 -23.20 -29.20
CA LEU A 151 19.95 -23.09 -30.08
C LEU A 151 20.43 -24.48 -30.56
N GLN A 152 20.41 -25.48 -29.68
CA GLN A 152 20.72 -26.86 -30.06
C GLN A 152 19.71 -27.41 -31.08
N ALA A 153 18.41 -27.16 -30.88
CA ALA A 153 17.38 -27.55 -31.85
C ALA A 153 17.59 -26.85 -33.21
N GLU A 154 17.99 -25.58 -33.20
CA GLU A 154 18.33 -24.84 -34.42
C GLU A 154 19.51 -25.46 -35.18
N ASN A 155 20.54 -25.93 -34.46
CA ASN A 155 21.69 -26.60 -35.08
C ASN A 155 21.28 -27.93 -35.73
N VAL A 156 20.46 -28.74 -35.06
CA VAL A 156 19.90 -29.99 -35.64
C VAL A 156 19.09 -29.67 -36.89
N PHE A 157 18.29 -28.60 -36.85
CA PHE A 157 17.52 -28.13 -38.00
C PHE A 157 18.41 -27.71 -39.18
N LYS A 158 19.48 -26.94 -38.95
CA LYS A 158 20.42 -26.53 -40.01
C LYS A 158 21.10 -27.74 -40.67
N ASN A 159 21.49 -28.72 -39.86
CA ASN A 159 22.06 -29.98 -40.35
C ASN A 159 21.04 -30.74 -41.21
N LEU A 160 19.80 -30.88 -40.73
CA LEU A 160 18.72 -31.53 -41.47
C LEU A 160 18.47 -30.86 -42.82
N LYS A 161 18.45 -29.51 -42.87
CA LYS A 161 18.31 -28.77 -44.11
C LYS A 161 19.43 -29.09 -45.10
N SER A 162 20.68 -29.09 -44.64
CA SER A 162 21.84 -29.42 -45.49
C SER A 162 21.81 -30.86 -46.02
N ILE A 163 21.42 -31.82 -45.18
CA ILE A 163 21.27 -33.23 -45.59
C ILE A 163 20.15 -33.37 -46.63
N LYS A 164 19.01 -32.69 -46.43
CA LYS A 164 17.86 -32.72 -47.34
C LYS A 164 18.18 -32.10 -48.71
N GLU A 165 18.88 -30.97 -48.73
CA GLU A 165 19.40 -30.36 -49.97
C GLU A 165 20.37 -31.30 -50.70
N THR A 166 21.29 -31.94 -49.97
CA THR A 166 22.23 -32.92 -50.55
C THR A 166 21.49 -34.14 -51.10
N SER A 167 20.49 -34.64 -50.38
CA SER A 167 19.64 -35.77 -50.80
C SER A 167 18.89 -35.44 -52.08
N ASN A 168 18.28 -34.25 -52.18
CA ASN A 168 17.57 -33.81 -53.40
C ASN A 168 18.50 -33.74 -54.61
N ILE A 169 19.72 -33.22 -54.46
CA ILE A 169 20.72 -33.20 -55.53
C ILE A 169 21.07 -34.62 -55.98
N LYS A 170 21.33 -35.53 -55.03
CA LYS A 170 21.64 -36.94 -55.34
C LYS A 170 20.48 -37.68 -55.98
N GLN A 171 19.24 -37.34 -55.62
CA GLN A 171 18.05 -37.93 -56.23
C GLN A 171 17.82 -37.42 -57.65
N LEU A 172 18.10 -36.15 -57.93
CA LEU A 172 18.11 -35.59 -59.29
C LEU A 172 19.21 -36.24 -60.16
N GLU A 173 20.42 -36.40 -59.62
CA GLU A 173 21.51 -37.14 -60.29
C GLU A 173 21.06 -38.56 -60.66
N LEU A 174 20.35 -39.26 -59.76
CA LEU A 174 19.81 -40.61 -59.97
C LEU A 174 18.80 -40.64 -61.12
N GLY A 175 17.89 -39.65 -61.18
CA GLY A 175 16.91 -39.52 -62.25
C GLY A 175 17.52 -39.24 -63.63
N CYS A 176 18.69 -38.59 -63.70
CA CYS A 176 19.41 -38.40 -64.96
C CYS A 176 19.97 -39.73 -65.52
N TYR A 177 20.38 -40.67 -64.66
CA TYR A 177 20.85 -41.99 -65.10
C TYR A 177 19.71 -42.89 -65.58
N ASP A 178 18.50 -42.73 -65.04
CA ASP A 178 17.31 -43.46 -65.52
C ASP A 178 16.95 -43.13 -66.98
N ILE A 179 17.36 -41.97 -67.49
CA ILE A 179 17.11 -41.52 -68.87
C ILE A 179 18.23 -41.98 -69.84
N GLN A 180 19.44 -42.29 -69.35
CA GLN A 180 20.63 -42.47 -70.19
C GLN A 180 21.16 -43.91 -70.31
N SER A 181 20.75 -44.87 -69.49
CA SER A 181 21.38 -46.20 -69.45
C SER A 181 20.41 -47.37 -69.67
N ALA A 182 20.43 -47.96 -70.87
CA ALA A 182 19.78 -49.25 -71.15
C ALA A 182 20.76 -50.42 -71.39
N THR A 183 22.09 -50.21 -71.51
CA THR A 183 23.00 -51.30 -71.93
C THR A 183 24.44 -51.30 -71.36
N ASP A 184 24.82 -50.45 -70.39
CA ASP A 184 26.21 -50.36 -69.88
C ASP A 184 26.38 -50.86 -68.43
N THR A 185 27.24 -51.87 -68.19
CA THR A 185 27.48 -52.50 -66.88
C THR A 185 28.12 -51.55 -65.86
N ASN A 186 28.91 -50.58 -66.31
CA ASN A 186 29.50 -49.56 -65.43
C ASN A 186 28.44 -48.56 -64.93
N ALA A 187 27.46 -48.22 -65.76
CA ALA A 187 26.36 -47.33 -65.38
C ALA A 187 25.47 -47.97 -64.29
N ILE A 188 25.24 -49.28 -64.35
CA ILE A 188 24.49 -50.04 -63.34
C ILE A 188 25.21 -50.03 -61.98
N ALA A 189 26.54 -50.18 -61.96
CA ALA A 189 27.33 -50.14 -60.73
C ALA A 189 27.32 -48.74 -60.07
N ILE A 190 27.41 -47.68 -60.88
CA ILE A 190 27.31 -46.28 -60.41
C ILE A 190 25.92 -46.01 -59.84
N LYS A 191 24.86 -46.45 -60.55
CA LYS A 191 23.46 -46.33 -60.09
C LYS A 191 23.24 -47.00 -58.74
N LYS A 192 23.77 -48.21 -58.54
CA LYS A 192 23.66 -48.93 -57.26
C LYS A 192 24.32 -48.16 -56.11
N LYS A 193 25.52 -47.62 -56.33
CA LYS A 193 26.24 -46.82 -55.33
C LYS A 193 25.53 -45.49 -55.02
N LEU A 194 24.92 -44.86 -56.02
CA LEU A 194 24.09 -43.67 -55.84
C LEU A 194 22.84 -43.99 -55.01
N LEU A 195 22.19 -45.12 -55.29
CA LEU A 195 21.00 -45.58 -54.56
C LEU A 195 21.31 -45.90 -53.09
N GLU A 196 22.45 -46.55 -52.81
CA GLU A 196 22.95 -46.77 -51.44
C GLU A 196 23.20 -45.44 -50.71
N THR A 197 23.73 -44.44 -51.41
CA THR A 197 23.97 -43.09 -50.86
C THR A 197 22.66 -42.37 -50.54
N VAL A 198 21.67 -42.41 -51.45
CA VAL A 198 20.34 -41.82 -51.23
C VAL A 198 19.62 -42.50 -50.06
N ASN A 199 19.66 -43.83 -49.98
CA ASN A 199 19.07 -44.57 -48.85
C ASN A 199 19.75 -44.22 -47.52
N TYR A 200 21.07 -44.09 -47.49
CA TYR A 200 21.80 -43.65 -46.29
C TYR A 200 21.39 -42.22 -45.87
N LEU A 201 21.31 -41.28 -46.82
CA LEU A 201 20.88 -39.91 -46.54
C LEU A 201 19.42 -39.85 -46.05
N HIS A 202 18.54 -40.70 -46.60
CA HIS A 202 17.15 -40.79 -46.16
C HIS A 202 17.04 -41.26 -44.69
N VAL A 203 17.79 -42.29 -44.30
CA VAL A 203 17.84 -42.76 -42.91
C VAL A 203 18.40 -41.68 -41.97
N GLN A 204 19.43 -40.95 -42.41
CA GLN A 204 19.98 -39.81 -41.65
C GLN A 204 18.94 -38.69 -41.47
N CYS A 205 18.20 -38.33 -42.53
CA CYS A 205 17.11 -37.35 -42.44
C CYS A 205 16.04 -37.78 -41.42
N GLN A 206 15.53 -39.00 -41.53
CA GLN A 206 14.54 -39.58 -40.60
C GLN A 206 15.04 -39.54 -39.14
N SER A 207 16.31 -39.86 -38.90
CA SER A 207 16.90 -39.77 -37.55
C SER A 207 16.90 -38.34 -37.01
N HIS A 208 17.31 -37.35 -37.81
CA HIS A 208 17.36 -35.95 -37.40
C HIS A 208 15.96 -35.35 -37.21
N ILE A 209 14.97 -35.77 -38.01
CA ILE A 209 13.55 -35.39 -37.82
C ILE A 209 13.07 -35.86 -36.46
N ASN A 210 13.29 -37.14 -36.12
CA ASN A 210 12.87 -37.70 -34.83
C ASN A 210 13.59 -37.03 -33.65
N GLU A 211 14.88 -36.77 -33.77
CA GLU A 211 15.64 -36.00 -32.77
C GLU A 211 15.03 -34.61 -32.57
N LEU A 212 14.72 -33.91 -33.65
CA LEU A 212 14.16 -32.56 -33.63
C LEU A 212 12.77 -32.54 -32.96
N ILE A 213 11.91 -33.50 -33.29
CA ILE A 213 10.58 -33.65 -32.67
C ILE A 213 10.71 -33.88 -31.16
N ASN A 214 11.63 -34.75 -30.73
CA ASN A 214 11.85 -35.01 -29.31
C ASN A 214 12.38 -33.76 -28.59
N LYS A 215 13.32 -33.02 -29.20
CA LYS A 215 13.81 -31.75 -28.66
C LYS A 215 12.69 -30.72 -28.52
N TYR A 216 11.82 -30.57 -29.51
CA TYR A 216 10.69 -29.64 -29.41
C TYR A 216 9.67 -30.05 -28.35
N ARG A 217 9.37 -31.34 -28.20
CA ARG A 217 8.47 -31.82 -27.12
C ARG A 217 9.03 -31.49 -25.74
N ASP A 218 10.32 -31.75 -25.52
CA ASP A 218 11.01 -31.41 -24.26
C ASP A 218 11.00 -29.89 -24.02
N LEU A 219 11.26 -29.09 -25.06
CA LEU A 219 11.20 -27.63 -24.99
C LEU A 219 9.81 -27.12 -24.62
N VAL A 220 8.74 -27.70 -25.18
CA VAL A 220 7.36 -27.34 -24.83
C VAL A 220 7.07 -27.64 -23.36
N LEU A 221 7.46 -28.80 -22.85
CA LEU A 221 7.25 -29.16 -21.44
C LEU A 221 7.99 -28.22 -20.50
N LYS A 222 9.27 -27.92 -20.79
CA LYS A 222 10.07 -26.97 -20.00
C LYS A 222 9.48 -25.56 -20.04
N MET A 223 8.97 -25.14 -21.19
CA MET A 223 8.30 -23.84 -21.33
C MET A 223 6.96 -23.78 -20.58
N GLN A 224 6.21 -24.88 -20.53
CA GLN A 224 5.00 -24.98 -19.71
C GLN A 224 5.32 -24.83 -18.21
N GLU A 225 6.36 -25.52 -17.72
CA GLU A 225 6.81 -25.39 -16.33
C GLU A 225 7.25 -23.96 -16.00
N LEU A 226 8.10 -23.36 -16.85
CA LEU A 226 8.52 -21.96 -16.74
C LEU A 226 7.32 -21.01 -16.69
N SER A 227 6.33 -21.22 -17.56
CA SER A 227 5.14 -20.39 -17.63
C SER A 227 4.34 -20.44 -16.32
N SER A 228 4.17 -21.63 -15.74
CA SER A 228 3.42 -21.82 -14.50
C SER A 228 4.06 -21.06 -13.34
N ILE A 229 5.38 -21.18 -13.18
CA ILE A 229 6.11 -20.49 -12.11
C ILE A 229 6.05 -18.97 -12.32
N LEU A 230 6.23 -18.50 -13.55
CA LEU A 230 6.13 -17.06 -13.88
C LEU A 230 4.73 -16.50 -13.56
N PHE A 231 3.67 -17.24 -13.86
CA PHE A 231 2.30 -16.79 -13.61
C PHE A 231 1.94 -16.82 -12.13
N ASP A 232 2.45 -17.78 -11.36
CA ASP A 232 2.29 -17.78 -9.90
C ASP A 232 2.96 -16.54 -9.28
N GLU A 233 4.18 -16.21 -9.69
CA GLU A 233 4.88 -14.97 -9.26
C GLU A 233 4.14 -13.70 -9.69
N LEU A 234 3.59 -13.69 -10.91
CA LEU A 234 2.79 -12.57 -11.39
C LEU A 234 1.49 -12.40 -10.59
N ASN A 235 0.87 -13.49 -10.17
CA ASN A 235 -0.33 -13.47 -9.33
C ASN A 235 -0.02 -12.97 -7.92
N LEU A 236 1.13 -13.36 -7.35
CA LEU A 236 1.62 -12.81 -6.09
C LEU A 236 1.86 -11.30 -6.20
N TRP A 237 2.51 -10.84 -7.28
CA TRP A 237 2.70 -9.41 -7.52
C TRP A 237 1.37 -8.66 -7.68
N LYS A 238 0.41 -9.21 -8.43
CA LYS A 238 -0.95 -8.64 -8.55
C LYS A 238 -1.63 -8.50 -7.18
N GLN A 239 -1.43 -9.46 -6.27
CA GLN A 239 -1.98 -9.40 -4.91
C GLN A 239 -1.29 -8.32 -4.06
N GLN A 240 0.04 -8.19 -4.16
CA GLN A 240 0.78 -7.11 -3.52
C GLN A 240 0.32 -5.74 -3.99
N GLN A 241 0.10 -5.59 -5.31
CA GLN A 241 -0.39 -4.36 -5.91
C GLN A 241 -1.75 -3.92 -5.35
N LYS A 242 -2.70 -4.86 -5.14
CA LYS A 242 -3.99 -4.55 -4.51
C LYS A 242 -3.81 -4.03 -3.09
N ASN A 243 -2.86 -4.62 -2.37
CA ASN A 243 -2.55 -4.28 -1.01
C ASN A 243 -1.58 -3.10 -0.89
N LYS A 244 -1.08 -2.51 -1.99
CA LYS A 244 -0.06 -1.45 -1.97
C LYS A 244 1.24 -1.85 -1.25
N THR A 245 1.63 -3.12 -1.34
CA THR A 245 2.91 -3.66 -0.80
C THR A 245 3.92 -3.99 -1.89
N GLU A 246 3.63 -3.64 -3.13
CA GLU A 246 4.47 -4.01 -4.26
C GLU A 246 5.83 -3.31 -4.22
N LEU A 247 6.89 -4.09 -4.39
CA LEU A 247 8.24 -3.57 -4.62
C LEU A 247 8.39 -3.27 -6.12
N PRO A 248 8.78 -2.03 -6.50
CA PRO A 248 8.96 -1.67 -7.91
C PRO A 248 9.92 -2.59 -8.67
N GLU A 249 10.96 -3.09 -8.00
CA GLU A 249 11.98 -3.98 -8.58
C GLU A 249 11.39 -5.31 -9.06
N ASN A 250 10.39 -5.85 -8.37
CA ASN A 250 9.79 -7.14 -8.72
C ASN A 250 9.09 -7.07 -10.08
N LEU A 251 8.43 -5.95 -10.38
CA LEU A 251 7.80 -5.74 -11.68
C LEU A 251 8.84 -5.68 -12.82
N VAL A 252 10.01 -5.09 -12.56
CA VAL A 252 11.10 -5.03 -13.55
C VAL A 252 11.64 -6.43 -13.84
N LYS A 253 11.86 -7.25 -12.80
CA LYS A 253 12.28 -8.66 -12.94
C LYS A 253 11.23 -9.50 -13.68
N LEU A 254 9.95 -9.35 -13.33
CA LEU A 254 8.85 -10.03 -14.01
C LEU A 254 8.76 -9.62 -15.48
N LYS A 255 8.97 -8.34 -15.78
CA LYS A 255 9.03 -7.84 -17.16
C LYS A 255 10.17 -8.49 -17.93
N SER A 256 11.41 -8.46 -17.41
CA SER A 256 12.56 -9.04 -18.12
C SER A 256 12.40 -10.54 -18.35
N LEU A 257 11.85 -11.28 -17.38
CA LEU A 257 11.55 -12.71 -17.53
C LEU A 257 10.45 -12.97 -18.55
N SER A 258 9.38 -12.16 -18.56
CA SER A 258 8.31 -12.23 -19.56
C SER A 258 8.83 -11.95 -20.97
N GLU A 259 9.72 -10.96 -21.12
CA GLU A 259 10.35 -10.60 -22.40
C GLU A 259 11.29 -11.71 -22.88
N SER A 260 12.13 -12.26 -22.00
CA SER A 260 13.00 -13.40 -22.31
C SER A 260 12.20 -14.61 -22.76
N MET A 261 11.12 -14.94 -22.03
CA MET A 261 10.23 -16.05 -22.38
C MET A 261 9.52 -15.80 -23.71
N ALA A 262 9.03 -14.59 -23.96
CA ALA A 262 8.43 -14.22 -25.25
C ALA A 262 9.43 -14.37 -26.40
N SER A 263 10.69 -13.95 -26.21
CA SER A 263 11.77 -14.12 -27.19
C SER A 263 12.00 -15.60 -27.49
N ASN A 264 12.07 -16.45 -26.45
CA ASN A 264 12.22 -17.90 -26.62
C ASN A 264 11.05 -18.50 -27.42
N ILE A 265 9.80 -18.10 -27.14
CA ILE A 265 8.63 -18.55 -27.92
C ILE A 265 8.70 -18.05 -29.37
N CYS A 266 9.06 -16.79 -29.59
CA CYS A 266 9.20 -16.24 -30.94
C CYS A 266 10.28 -16.97 -31.76
N ASN A 267 11.41 -17.30 -31.15
CA ASN A 267 12.48 -18.07 -31.80
C ASN A 267 12.01 -19.48 -32.18
N LEU A 268 11.35 -20.19 -31.25
CA LEU A 268 10.72 -21.49 -31.54
C LEU A 268 9.73 -21.40 -32.69
N TRP A 269 8.89 -20.37 -32.68
CA TRP A 269 7.87 -20.17 -33.70
C TRP A 269 8.49 -19.84 -35.07
N GLN A 270 9.57 -19.06 -35.14
CA GLN A 270 10.33 -18.85 -36.37
C GLN A 270 10.88 -20.18 -36.92
N GLN A 271 11.48 -21.02 -36.08
CA GLN A 271 11.99 -22.33 -36.50
C GLN A 271 10.88 -23.24 -37.05
N LEU A 272 9.68 -23.21 -36.46
CA LEU A 272 8.53 -23.97 -36.94
C LEU A 272 8.04 -23.53 -38.34
N LYS A 273 8.07 -22.24 -38.67
CA LYS A 273 7.68 -21.78 -40.02
C LYS A 273 8.58 -22.35 -41.11
N PHE A 274 9.86 -22.53 -40.82
CA PHE A 274 10.77 -23.16 -41.77
C PHE A 274 10.49 -24.65 -41.92
N ILE A 275 10.05 -25.33 -40.86
CA ILE A 275 9.63 -26.73 -40.92
C ILE A 275 8.35 -26.87 -41.75
N ASP A 276 7.37 -25.97 -41.60
CA ASP A 276 6.17 -25.93 -42.46
C ASP A 276 6.56 -25.87 -43.95
N ALA A 277 7.56 -25.05 -44.31
CA ALA A 277 8.09 -24.97 -45.67
C ALA A 277 8.82 -26.25 -46.12
N LEU A 278 9.51 -26.94 -45.21
CA LEU A 278 10.18 -28.22 -45.50
C LEU A 278 9.18 -29.37 -45.71
N ILE A 279 8.06 -29.35 -45.00
CA ILE A 279 6.97 -30.32 -45.15
C ILE A 279 6.18 -30.05 -46.44
N ALA A 280 5.90 -28.78 -46.76
CA ALA A 280 5.14 -28.40 -47.94
C ALA A 280 5.85 -28.74 -49.27
N ASN A 281 7.18 -28.79 -49.28
CA ASN A 281 7.99 -29.03 -50.47
C ASN A 281 8.33 -30.51 -50.73
N ASP A 282 7.97 -31.43 -49.83
CA ASP A 282 8.39 -32.84 -49.91
C ASP A 282 7.19 -33.80 -49.84
N THR A 283 6.78 -34.36 -50.98
CA THR A 283 5.58 -35.20 -51.11
C THR A 283 5.73 -36.61 -50.51
N ASN A 284 6.89 -36.96 -49.96
CA ASN A 284 7.24 -38.32 -49.51
C ASN A 284 7.38 -38.48 -47.98
N GLU A 285 7.02 -37.48 -47.17
CA GLU A 285 7.12 -37.60 -45.70
C GLU A 285 5.94 -38.34 -45.06
N ASP A 286 6.24 -39.11 -44.00
CA ASP A 286 5.28 -39.92 -43.26
C ASP A 286 4.19 -39.07 -42.61
N ALA A 287 2.92 -39.46 -42.78
CA ALA A 287 1.77 -38.76 -42.20
C ALA A 287 1.87 -38.59 -40.66
N LEU A 288 2.56 -39.53 -39.98
CA LEU A 288 2.82 -39.46 -38.54
C LEU A 288 3.70 -38.26 -38.19
N THR A 289 4.79 -38.04 -38.90
CA THR A 289 5.73 -36.91 -38.69
C THR A 289 5.02 -35.57 -38.82
N ILE A 290 4.21 -35.42 -39.87
CA ILE A 290 3.41 -34.21 -40.12
C ILE A 290 2.45 -33.95 -38.96
N SER A 291 1.75 -34.99 -38.48
CA SER A 291 0.83 -34.86 -37.34
C SER A 291 1.53 -34.40 -36.05
N GLN A 292 2.77 -34.84 -35.82
CA GLN A 292 3.54 -34.46 -34.63
C GLN A 292 3.97 -33.00 -34.66
N PHE A 293 4.42 -32.48 -35.81
CA PHE A 293 4.74 -31.06 -35.95
C PHE A 293 3.51 -30.16 -35.82
N ILE A 294 2.35 -30.57 -36.35
CA ILE A 294 1.08 -29.85 -36.19
C ILE A 294 0.72 -29.72 -34.70
N GLU A 295 0.82 -30.80 -33.94
CA GLU A 295 0.53 -30.79 -32.50
C GLU A 295 1.52 -29.90 -31.72
N ILE A 296 2.83 -29.98 -32.03
CA ILE A 296 3.85 -29.09 -31.44
C ILE A 296 3.54 -27.61 -31.73
N LYS A 297 3.19 -27.29 -32.98
CA LYS A 297 2.83 -25.92 -33.40
C LYS A 297 1.60 -25.43 -32.64
N LYS A 298 0.59 -26.29 -32.46
CA LYS A 298 -0.61 -25.98 -31.66
C LYS A 298 -0.24 -25.69 -30.20
N GLN A 299 0.62 -26.49 -29.57
CA GLN A 299 1.05 -26.28 -28.19
C GLN A 299 1.87 -24.99 -28.02
N ILE A 300 2.77 -24.69 -28.95
CA ILE A 300 3.53 -23.41 -28.94
C ILE A 300 2.60 -22.21 -29.14
N THR A 301 1.60 -22.33 -30.01
CA THR A 301 0.59 -21.27 -30.21
C THR A 301 -0.24 -21.04 -28.95
N GLN A 302 -0.60 -22.10 -28.22
CA GLN A 302 -1.30 -22.00 -26.94
C GLN A 302 -0.43 -21.38 -25.85
N LEU A 303 0.85 -21.76 -25.76
CA LEU A 303 1.83 -21.15 -24.87
C LEU A 303 1.97 -19.64 -25.13
N PHE A 304 2.05 -19.25 -26.40
CA PHE A 304 2.08 -17.86 -26.79
C PHE A 304 0.82 -17.11 -26.34
N LYS A 305 -0.37 -17.64 -26.67
CA LYS A 305 -1.67 -17.07 -26.28
C LYS A 305 -1.77 -16.90 -24.76
N HIS A 306 -1.32 -17.89 -23.99
CA HIS A 306 -1.36 -17.84 -22.54
C HIS A 306 -0.41 -16.77 -21.98
N LEU A 307 0.84 -16.71 -22.49
CA LEU A 307 1.83 -15.71 -22.08
C LEU A 307 1.32 -14.29 -22.33
N ILE A 308 0.84 -13.97 -23.53
CA ILE A 308 0.32 -12.62 -23.83
C ILE A 308 -0.92 -12.27 -23.01
N SER A 309 -1.75 -13.25 -22.68
CA SER A 309 -2.96 -13.04 -21.89
C SER A 309 -2.64 -12.73 -20.44
N GLU A 310 -1.73 -13.50 -19.83
CA GLU A 310 -1.38 -13.33 -18.41
C GLU A 310 -0.50 -12.11 -18.16
N THR A 311 0.40 -11.80 -19.10
CA THR A 311 1.30 -10.63 -19.04
C THR A 311 0.62 -9.31 -19.42
N PHE A 312 -0.63 -9.34 -19.85
CA PHE A 312 -1.47 -8.16 -20.00
C PHE A 312 -2.08 -7.77 -18.67
N ILE A 313 -1.50 -6.75 -18.05
CA ILE A 313 -1.80 -6.39 -16.65
C ILE A 313 -2.28 -4.94 -16.54
N VAL A 314 -3.03 -4.67 -15.47
CA VAL A 314 -3.37 -3.31 -15.04
C VAL A 314 -2.21 -2.77 -14.20
N LYS A 315 -1.31 -2.00 -14.82
CA LYS A 315 -0.12 -1.42 -14.17
C LYS A 315 -0.50 -0.33 -13.17
N ASN A 316 -1.42 0.57 -13.53
CA ASN A 316 -1.96 1.56 -12.60
C ASN A 316 -3.45 1.27 -12.44
N GLN A 317 -3.82 0.78 -11.26
CA GLN A 317 -5.22 0.49 -10.92
C GLN A 317 -6.06 1.76 -10.93
N PRO A 318 -7.34 1.69 -11.35
CA PRO A 318 -8.27 2.79 -11.13
C PRO A 318 -8.48 3.03 -9.64
N LYS A 319 -9.01 4.21 -9.29
CA LYS A 319 -9.52 4.42 -7.93
C LYS A 319 -10.57 3.35 -7.64
N GLN A 320 -10.34 2.54 -6.60
CA GLN A 320 -11.26 1.46 -6.23
C GLN A 320 -12.62 1.96 -5.71
N ILE A 321 -12.75 3.26 -5.42
CA ILE A 321 -14.02 3.90 -5.16
C ILE A 321 -14.24 4.94 -6.26
N ILE A 322 -15.20 4.67 -7.14
CA ILE A 322 -15.52 5.53 -8.28
C ILE A 322 -16.83 6.25 -7.98
N LYS A 323 -16.80 7.58 -7.93
CA LYS A 323 -18.01 8.39 -7.88
C LYS A 323 -18.53 8.61 -9.31
N LYS A 324 -19.83 8.44 -9.53
CA LYS A 324 -20.47 8.74 -10.83
C LYS A 324 -20.09 10.14 -11.32
N GLU A 325 -19.92 10.27 -12.63
CA GLU A 325 -19.58 11.51 -13.33
C GLU A 325 -18.21 12.13 -12.97
N THR A 326 -17.45 11.51 -12.07
CA THR A 326 -16.07 11.94 -11.78
C THR A 326 -15.07 11.30 -12.72
N LYS A 327 -14.03 12.06 -13.07
CA LYS A 327 -12.93 11.56 -13.89
C LYS A 327 -12.02 10.65 -13.05
N PHE A 328 -11.59 9.55 -13.67
CA PHE A 328 -10.59 8.66 -13.11
C PHE A 328 -9.65 8.17 -14.22
N ASN A 329 -8.52 7.59 -13.81
CA ASN A 329 -7.48 7.09 -14.69
C ASN A 329 -7.22 5.61 -14.45
N ALA A 330 -6.62 4.95 -15.43
CA ALA A 330 -6.12 3.59 -15.34
C ALA A 330 -5.04 3.39 -16.41
N LYS A 331 -4.08 2.51 -16.16
CA LYS A 331 -3.04 2.18 -17.15
C LYS A 331 -2.89 0.68 -17.26
N VAL A 332 -2.94 0.17 -18.48
CA VAL A 332 -2.63 -1.24 -18.79
C VAL A 332 -1.32 -1.34 -19.56
N THR A 333 -0.62 -2.44 -19.35
CA THR A 333 0.70 -2.70 -19.93
C THR A 333 0.78 -4.16 -20.35
N LEU A 334 1.39 -4.43 -21.50
CA LEU A 334 1.76 -5.78 -21.91
C LEU A 334 3.24 -5.99 -21.58
N LEU A 335 3.56 -6.81 -20.57
CA LEU A 335 4.95 -6.99 -20.12
C LEU A 335 5.83 -7.61 -21.19
N ALA A 336 5.31 -8.59 -21.93
CA ALA A 336 5.99 -9.22 -23.06
C ALA A 336 6.01 -8.37 -24.35
N GLY A 337 5.36 -7.19 -24.35
CA GLY A 337 4.98 -6.50 -25.59
C GLY A 337 6.12 -5.90 -26.40
N SER A 338 7.26 -5.60 -25.80
CA SER A 338 8.43 -5.01 -26.46
C SER A 338 9.05 -5.95 -27.50
N VAL A 339 9.10 -7.25 -27.20
CA VAL A 339 9.74 -8.29 -28.02
C VAL A 339 8.86 -8.72 -29.19
N LEU A 340 7.55 -8.58 -29.06
CA LEU A 340 6.60 -9.22 -29.98
C LEU A 340 6.46 -8.50 -31.33
N ASN A 341 7.20 -7.41 -31.59
CA ASN A 341 6.99 -6.50 -32.75
C ASN A 341 5.53 -6.03 -32.93
N VAL A 342 4.66 -6.24 -31.93
CA VAL A 342 3.23 -5.88 -31.98
C VAL A 342 3.07 -4.35 -31.94
N HIS A 343 4.09 -3.61 -31.51
CA HIS A 343 4.13 -2.14 -31.58
C HIS A 343 4.03 -1.58 -33.01
N MET A 344 4.24 -2.41 -34.05
CA MET A 344 4.08 -2.01 -35.45
C MET A 344 2.61 -1.93 -35.89
N ASN A 345 1.70 -2.56 -35.15
CA ASN A 345 0.26 -2.45 -35.37
C ASN A 345 -0.36 -1.59 -34.26
N SER A 346 -1.17 -0.60 -34.62
CA SER A 346 -1.89 0.24 -33.66
C SER A 346 -2.91 -0.59 -32.88
N LEU A 347 -2.52 -1.12 -31.72
CA LEU A 347 -3.41 -1.87 -30.83
C LEU A 347 -4.37 -0.93 -30.11
N VAL A 348 -5.68 -1.13 -30.31
CA VAL A 348 -6.72 -0.38 -29.60
C VAL A 348 -7.20 -1.17 -28.40
N VAL A 349 -7.08 -0.58 -27.21
CA VAL A 349 -7.60 -1.12 -25.96
C VAL A 349 -8.95 -0.50 -25.66
N LYS A 350 -9.96 -1.34 -25.39
CA LYS A 350 -11.30 -0.94 -24.95
C LYS A 350 -11.49 -1.28 -23.47
N VAL A 351 -12.15 -0.38 -22.74
CA VAL A 351 -12.52 -0.53 -21.33
C VAL A 351 -14.02 -0.64 -21.19
N GLN A 352 -14.47 -1.57 -20.36
CA GLN A 352 -15.87 -1.79 -20.03
C GLN A 352 -16.00 -2.05 -18.54
N ILE A 353 -17.17 -1.73 -17.95
CA ILE A 353 -17.47 -2.07 -16.55
C ILE A 353 -18.33 -3.32 -16.51
N ILE A 354 -17.91 -4.29 -15.69
CA ILE A 354 -18.58 -5.56 -15.48
C ILE A 354 -18.90 -5.74 -14.00
N ASN A 355 -20.01 -6.41 -13.70
CA ASN A 355 -20.41 -6.76 -12.33
C ASN A 355 -19.79 -8.09 -11.88
N GLU A 356 -20.12 -8.52 -10.67
CA GLU A 356 -19.62 -9.75 -10.09
C GLU A 356 -19.95 -11.01 -10.89
N GLU A 357 -21.21 -11.18 -11.31
CA GLU A 357 -21.64 -12.35 -12.09
C GLU A 357 -20.92 -12.43 -13.43
N GLN A 358 -20.76 -11.28 -14.09
CA GLN A 358 -20.05 -11.15 -15.37
C GLN A 358 -18.56 -11.45 -15.23
N ALA A 359 -17.92 -10.99 -14.15
CA ALA A 359 -16.51 -11.31 -13.90
C ALA A 359 -16.32 -12.81 -13.65
N LYS A 360 -17.23 -13.45 -12.90
CA LYS A 360 -17.20 -14.91 -12.69
C LYS A 360 -17.35 -15.67 -14.01
N LEU A 361 -18.31 -15.26 -14.87
CA LEU A 361 -18.50 -15.83 -16.20
C LEU A 361 -17.27 -15.65 -17.10
N TRP A 362 -16.70 -14.44 -17.13
CA TRP A 362 -15.46 -14.14 -17.86
C TRP A 362 -14.29 -15.02 -17.42
N ASN A 363 -14.18 -15.30 -16.12
CA ASN A 363 -13.11 -16.14 -15.58
C ASN A 363 -13.31 -17.63 -15.89
N SER A 364 -14.56 -18.12 -15.92
CA SER A 364 -14.85 -19.53 -16.21
C SER A 364 -14.77 -19.89 -17.70
N ASP A 365 -15.28 -19.02 -18.58
CA ASP A 365 -15.38 -19.29 -20.01
C ASP A 365 -15.26 -17.99 -20.81
N LYS A 366 -14.01 -17.65 -21.18
CA LYS A 366 -13.69 -16.42 -21.92
C LYS A 366 -14.32 -16.39 -23.32
N GLU A 367 -14.66 -17.55 -23.90
CA GLU A 367 -15.21 -17.63 -25.27
C GLU A 367 -16.72 -17.43 -25.30
N LYS A 368 -17.45 -17.87 -24.26
CA LYS A 368 -18.89 -17.60 -24.11
C LYS A 368 -19.20 -16.19 -23.60
N PHE A 369 -18.22 -15.48 -23.03
CA PHE A 369 -18.42 -14.13 -22.54
C PHE A 369 -18.65 -13.15 -23.71
N LEU A 370 -19.91 -12.83 -23.98
CA LEU A 370 -20.27 -11.79 -24.94
C LEU A 370 -19.91 -10.39 -24.40
N VAL A 371 -18.91 -9.79 -25.04
CA VAL A 371 -18.36 -8.43 -24.80
C VAL A 371 -19.45 -7.33 -24.78
N ASN A 372 -20.64 -7.59 -25.33
CA ASN A 372 -21.75 -6.63 -25.41
C ASN A 372 -22.66 -6.60 -24.16
N SER A 373 -22.48 -7.48 -23.18
CA SER A 373 -23.27 -7.48 -21.95
C SER A 373 -22.72 -6.54 -20.87
N CYS A 374 -22.49 -5.25 -21.18
CA CYS A 374 -21.88 -4.34 -20.20
C CYS A 374 -22.87 -3.86 -19.13
N CYS A 375 -22.36 -3.68 -17.90
CA CYS A 375 -23.15 -3.22 -16.76
C CYS A 375 -23.29 -1.69 -16.70
N GLY A 376 -22.51 -0.93 -17.49
CA GLY A 376 -22.56 0.54 -17.46
C GLY A 376 -21.88 1.20 -18.65
N GLU A 377 -22.08 2.51 -18.78
CA GLU A 377 -21.53 3.35 -19.85
C GLU A 377 -20.32 4.15 -19.32
N ILE A 378 -19.15 3.86 -19.87
CA ILE A 378 -17.92 4.62 -19.64
C ILE A 378 -17.65 5.49 -20.87
N VAL A 379 -17.41 6.78 -20.63
CA VAL A 379 -16.97 7.74 -21.65
C VAL A 379 -15.44 7.72 -21.75
N ASN A 380 -14.89 7.94 -22.95
CA ASN A 380 -13.46 7.86 -23.27
C ASN A 380 -12.88 6.47 -23.00
N ASN A 381 -13.64 5.43 -23.34
CA ASN A 381 -13.34 4.05 -22.99
C ASN A 381 -12.42 3.33 -23.98
N THR A 382 -11.88 4.01 -24.98
CA THR A 382 -10.91 3.45 -25.93
C THR A 382 -9.64 4.29 -25.94
N THR A 383 -8.50 3.62 -26.09
CA THR A 383 -7.20 4.27 -26.28
C THR A 383 -6.26 3.35 -27.05
N VAL A 384 -5.21 3.90 -27.64
CA VAL A 384 -4.19 3.14 -28.37
C VAL A 384 -3.06 2.77 -27.42
N MET A 385 -2.48 1.57 -27.56
CA MET A 385 -1.22 1.26 -26.86
C MET A 385 -0.06 1.99 -27.52
N GLU A 386 0.72 2.67 -26.69
CA GLU A 386 1.91 3.41 -27.10
C GLU A 386 3.16 2.70 -26.58
N TYR A 387 4.16 2.59 -27.45
CA TYR A 387 5.48 2.10 -27.09
C TYR A 387 6.35 3.27 -26.61
N ASN A 388 6.81 3.20 -25.36
CA ASN A 388 7.79 4.13 -24.81
C ASN A 388 9.18 3.53 -24.94
N SER A 389 10.01 4.12 -25.80
CA SER A 389 11.39 3.67 -26.08
C SER A 389 12.33 3.80 -24.89
N ALA A 390 12.18 4.85 -24.07
CA ALA A 390 13.04 5.08 -22.91
C ALA A 390 12.79 4.04 -21.80
N ALA A 391 11.52 3.67 -21.57
CA ALA A 391 11.14 2.69 -20.56
C ALA A 391 11.10 1.25 -21.11
N ASN A 392 11.22 1.08 -22.43
CA ASN A 392 10.96 -0.17 -23.15
C ASN A 392 9.61 -0.81 -22.73
N THR A 393 8.53 -0.03 -22.71
CA THR A 393 7.19 -0.49 -22.28
C THR A 393 6.12 -0.19 -23.32
N LEU A 394 5.27 -1.17 -23.60
CA LEU A 394 4.06 -1.01 -24.40
C LEU A 394 2.83 -0.86 -23.48
N SER A 395 2.18 0.30 -23.48
CA SER A 395 1.10 0.60 -22.54
C SER A 395 -0.01 1.45 -23.13
N ALA A 396 -1.24 1.24 -22.66
CA ALA A 396 -2.39 2.10 -22.93
C ALA A 396 -2.72 2.90 -21.67
N ASN A 397 -2.72 4.24 -21.78
CA ASN A 397 -2.91 5.15 -20.66
C ASN A 397 -4.26 5.86 -20.76
N PHE A 398 -5.18 5.50 -19.87
CA PHE A 398 -6.49 6.13 -19.78
C PHE A 398 -6.46 7.23 -18.73
N ILE A 399 -6.51 8.50 -19.15
CA ILE A 399 -6.38 9.65 -18.25
C ILE A 399 -7.74 10.25 -17.85
N ASN A 400 -8.74 10.13 -18.73
CA ASN A 400 -10.02 10.84 -18.65
C ASN A 400 -11.24 9.90 -18.70
N LEU A 401 -11.15 8.71 -18.10
CA LEU A 401 -12.31 7.82 -17.99
C LEU A 401 -13.38 8.48 -17.11
N ARG A 402 -14.65 8.31 -17.51
CA ARG A 402 -15.78 8.80 -16.72
C ARG A 402 -16.94 7.84 -16.81
N LEU A 403 -17.44 7.40 -15.65
CA LEU A 403 -18.60 6.52 -15.57
C LEU A 403 -19.89 7.36 -15.56
N LYS A 404 -20.69 7.23 -16.61
CA LYS A 404 -21.93 7.99 -16.83
C LYS A 404 -23.14 7.28 -16.24
N SER A 405 -23.29 5.98 -16.53
CA SER A 405 -24.40 5.17 -16.03
C SER A 405 -23.93 3.80 -15.58
N ILE A 406 -24.68 3.19 -14.65
CA ILE A 406 -24.47 1.83 -14.17
C ILE A 406 -25.81 1.20 -13.86
N LYS A 407 -26.03 -0.02 -14.36
CA LYS A 407 -27.19 -0.87 -14.09
C LYS A 407 -26.93 -1.59 -12.77
N ARG A 408 -27.91 -1.58 -11.87
CA ARG A 408 -27.83 -2.29 -10.59
C ARG A 408 -28.91 -3.34 -10.53
N THR A 409 -28.67 -4.40 -9.78
CA THR A 409 -29.67 -5.46 -9.57
C THR A 409 -30.82 -4.95 -8.68
N GLU A 410 -32.07 -5.07 -9.15
CA GLU A 410 -33.26 -4.44 -8.55
C GLU A 410 -33.55 -4.84 -7.09
N LYS A 411 -33.03 -5.98 -6.61
CA LYS A 411 -33.19 -6.47 -5.22
C LYS A 411 -32.33 -5.72 -4.17
N LYS A 412 -31.58 -4.68 -4.57
CA LYS A 412 -30.53 -4.01 -3.78
C LYS A 412 -30.70 -2.49 -3.61
N ALA A 413 -31.92 -2.01 -3.34
CA ALA A 413 -32.20 -0.58 -3.19
C ALA A 413 -31.81 0.05 -1.82
N SER A 414 -31.39 -0.73 -0.81
CA SER A 414 -30.88 -0.15 0.45
C SER A 414 -29.44 0.33 0.31
N ILE A 415 -29.09 1.41 1.02
CA ILE A 415 -27.74 2.02 1.01
C ILE A 415 -26.66 0.97 1.27
N ASP A 416 -26.89 0.07 2.24
CA ASP A 416 -25.97 -1.01 2.60
C ASP A 416 -25.69 -2.00 1.48
N LYS A 417 -26.64 -2.19 0.56
CA LYS A 417 -26.49 -3.12 -0.56
C LYS A 417 -25.83 -2.49 -1.79
N VAL A 418 -25.84 -1.15 -1.88
CA VAL A 418 -25.19 -0.42 -2.99
C VAL A 418 -23.67 -0.35 -2.80
N VAL A 419 -23.20 -0.18 -1.56
CA VAL A 419 -21.76 -0.05 -1.22
C VAL A 419 -21.04 -1.40 -1.15
N ASP A 420 -21.79 -2.50 -1.15
CA ASP A 420 -21.26 -3.87 -1.20
C ASP A 420 -21.19 -4.42 -2.63
N GLU A 421 -21.80 -3.73 -3.61
CA GLU A 421 -21.80 -4.18 -5.00
C GLU A 421 -20.44 -3.90 -5.66
N LYS A 422 -19.73 -5.00 -5.97
CA LYS A 422 -18.40 -4.98 -6.56
C LYS A 422 -18.47 -5.05 -8.08
N PHE A 423 -17.65 -4.24 -8.72
CA PHE A 423 -17.46 -4.19 -10.17
C PHE A 423 -15.98 -4.34 -10.50
N ALA A 424 -15.66 -4.57 -11.77
CA ALA A 424 -14.30 -4.41 -12.29
C ALA A 424 -14.33 -3.71 -13.65
N LEU A 425 -13.22 -3.07 -13.99
CA LEU A 425 -12.96 -2.60 -15.34
C LEU A 425 -12.31 -3.74 -16.12
N LEU A 426 -13.00 -4.20 -17.17
CA LEU A 426 -12.49 -5.14 -18.15
C LEU A 426 -11.79 -4.37 -19.27
N PHE A 427 -10.51 -4.66 -19.45
CA PHE A 427 -9.70 -4.14 -20.55
C PHE A 427 -9.55 -5.24 -21.59
N THR A 428 -9.85 -4.94 -22.85
CA THR A 428 -9.80 -5.89 -23.95
C THR A 428 -9.03 -5.30 -25.12
N THR A 429 -8.18 -6.10 -25.76
CA THR A 429 -7.46 -5.73 -26.99
C THR A 429 -7.31 -6.94 -27.89
N GLU A 430 -7.15 -6.68 -29.19
CA GLU A 430 -6.97 -7.70 -30.22
C GLU A 430 -5.54 -7.64 -30.75
N ILE A 431 -4.82 -8.76 -30.73
CA ILE A 431 -3.45 -8.89 -31.21
C ILE A 431 -3.45 -9.81 -32.44
N PHE A 432 -2.76 -9.38 -33.49
CA PHE A 432 -2.54 -10.16 -34.70
C PHE A 432 -1.08 -10.63 -34.74
N LEU A 433 -0.86 -11.94 -34.83
CA LEU A 433 0.48 -12.54 -34.92
C LEU A 433 0.92 -12.69 -36.38
N GLU A 434 -0.02 -13.06 -37.25
CA GLU A 434 0.07 -13.14 -38.71
C GLU A 434 -1.24 -12.60 -39.30
N ASN A 435 -1.32 -12.48 -40.63
CA ASN A 435 -2.53 -11.99 -41.30
C ASN A 435 -3.79 -12.79 -40.92
N ASP A 436 -3.65 -14.06 -40.50
CA ASP A 436 -4.78 -14.97 -40.23
C ASP A 436 -4.96 -15.34 -38.74
N ILE A 437 -3.99 -15.06 -37.85
CA ILE A 437 -4.07 -15.47 -36.43
C ILE A 437 -4.35 -14.27 -35.53
N LYS A 438 -5.60 -14.19 -35.06
CA LYS A 438 -6.11 -13.16 -34.15
C LYS A 438 -6.31 -13.69 -32.73
N PHE A 439 -5.72 -13.03 -31.74
CA PHE A 439 -5.96 -13.28 -30.32
C PHE A 439 -6.69 -12.12 -29.69
N VAL A 440 -7.82 -12.39 -29.02
CA VAL A 440 -8.47 -11.42 -28.14
C VAL A 440 -7.94 -11.68 -26.73
N ILE A 441 -7.22 -10.71 -26.18
CA ILE A 441 -6.72 -10.77 -24.80
C ILE A 441 -7.47 -9.78 -23.94
N SER A 442 -7.64 -10.14 -22.67
CA SER A 442 -8.34 -9.30 -21.71
C SER A 442 -7.83 -9.48 -20.29
N THR A 443 -7.99 -8.43 -19.49
CA THR A 443 -7.60 -8.40 -18.07
C THR A 443 -8.58 -7.51 -17.30
N ILE A 444 -8.78 -7.78 -16.01
CA ILE A 444 -9.69 -7.01 -15.15
C ILE A 444 -8.93 -6.22 -14.08
N SER A 445 -9.46 -5.06 -13.69
CA SER A 445 -8.94 -4.31 -12.55
C SER A 445 -9.15 -5.03 -11.21
N ALA A 446 -8.50 -4.52 -10.17
CA ALA A 446 -8.91 -4.74 -8.80
C ALA A 446 -10.40 -4.38 -8.61
N PRO A 447 -11.09 -4.95 -7.59
CA PRO A 447 -12.48 -4.62 -7.32
C PRO A 447 -12.68 -3.11 -7.16
N VAL A 448 -13.76 -2.60 -7.74
CA VAL A 448 -14.20 -1.22 -7.61
C VAL A 448 -15.63 -1.17 -7.09
N VAL A 449 -15.90 -0.21 -6.22
CA VAL A 449 -17.26 0.11 -5.74
C VAL A 449 -17.67 1.46 -6.33
N VAL A 450 -18.91 1.51 -6.84
CA VAL A 450 -19.44 2.70 -7.51
C VAL A 450 -20.43 3.43 -6.62
N ILE A 451 -20.05 4.64 -6.21
CA ILE A 451 -20.84 5.51 -5.32
C ILE A 451 -21.50 6.66 -6.08
N VAL A 452 -22.58 7.19 -5.53
CA VAL A 452 -23.27 8.39 -6.04
C VAL A 452 -22.96 9.60 -5.17
N HIS A 453 -22.88 9.39 -3.84
CA HIS A 453 -22.62 10.46 -2.87
C HIS A 453 -21.34 10.20 -2.06
N GLY A 454 -20.70 11.28 -1.59
CA GLY A 454 -19.39 11.19 -0.92
C GLY A 454 -19.41 10.49 0.44
N ASN A 455 -20.53 10.57 1.18
CA ASN A 455 -20.71 9.88 2.46
C ASN A 455 -20.62 8.35 2.35
N GLN A 456 -20.98 7.78 1.19
CA GLN A 456 -20.91 6.34 0.93
C GLN A 456 -19.46 5.82 0.85
N LYS A 457 -18.48 6.72 0.74
CA LYS A 457 -17.07 6.36 0.63
C LYS A 457 -16.58 5.53 1.82
N ILE A 458 -17.07 5.80 3.03
CA ILE A 458 -16.64 5.10 4.25
C ILE A 458 -17.01 3.62 4.14
N HIS A 459 -18.27 3.29 3.88
CA HIS A 459 -18.73 1.92 3.72
C HIS A 459 -18.20 1.23 2.45
N ALA A 460 -18.02 1.98 1.35
CA ALA A 460 -17.37 1.41 0.16
C ALA A 460 -15.91 1.00 0.45
N LEU A 461 -15.22 1.73 1.33
CA LEU A 461 -13.84 1.44 1.69
C LEU A 461 -13.71 0.17 2.53
N SER A 462 -14.64 -0.12 3.45
CA SER A 462 -14.60 -1.40 4.18
C SER A 462 -14.74 -2.59 3.23
N THR A 463 -15.64 -2.52 2.25
CA THR A 463 -15.82 -3.58 1.23
C THR A 463 -14.53 -3.82 0.45
N ILE A 464 -13.86 -2.74 0.03
CA ILE A 464 -12.60 -2.83 -0.70
C ILE A 464 -11.47 -3.38 0.16
N ILE A 465 -11.34 -2.93 1.41
CA ILE A 465 -10.30 -3.40 2.33
C ILE A 465 -10.47 -4.88 2.60
N TRP A 466 -11.71 -5.34 2.85
CA TRP A 466 -11.98 -6.76 3.08
C TRP A 466 -11.65 -7.61 1.85
N ASP A 467 -12.04 -7.15 0.66
CA ASP A 467 -11.75 -7.89 -0.58
C ASP A 467 -10.26 -7.93 -0.92
N ASN A 468 -9.55 -6.81 -0.81
CA ASN A 468 -8.12 -6.76 -1.09
C ASN A 468 -7.31 -7.59 -0.10
N SER A 469 -7.64 -7.50 1.19
CA SER A 469 -6.80 -8.06 2.26
C SER A 469 -6.98 -9.57 2.44
N PHE A 470 -8.19 -10.07 2.27
CA PHE A 470 -8.53 -11.46 2.62
C PHE A 470 -8.88 -12.35 1.42
N SER A 471 -8.67 -11.86 0.19
CA SER A 471 -8.84 -12.70 -1.00
C SER A 471 -7.71 -13.72 -1.15
N GLU A 472 -8.06 -14.98 -1.42
CA GLU A 472 -7.11 -15.98 -1.88
C GLU A 472 -6.54 -15.64 -3.27
N LEU A 473 -5.31 -16.11 -3.56
CA LEU A 473 -4.62 -15.84 -4.83
C LEU A 473 -5.35 -16.39 -6.05
N LYS A 474 -5.83 -17.64 -5.98
CA LYS A 474 -6.50 -18.37 -7.08
C LYS A 474 -8.01 -18.47 -6.84
N ARG A 475 -8.64 -17.35 -6.45
CA ARG A 475 -10.09 -17.29 -6.22
C ARG A 475 -10.90 -17.08 -7.50
N SER A 476 -12.18 -17.45 -7.44
CA SER A 476 -13.18 -16.88 -8.34
C SER A 476 -13.31 -15.37 -8.10
N PRO A 477 -13.49 -14.52 -9.14
CA PRO A 477 -13.59 -13.08 -8.97
C PRO A 477 -14.58 -12.67 -7.89
N PHE A 478 -14.14 -11.76 -7.02
CA PHE A 478 -14.90 -11.20 -5.90
C PHE A 478 -15.29 -12.19 -4.78
N ASN A 479 -14.85 -13.44 -4.84
CA ASN A 479 -15.01 -14.37 -3.72
C ASN A 479 -14.12 -13.94 -2.54
N VAL A 480 -14.71 -13.78 -1.37
CA VAL A 480 -14.04 -13.35 -0.14
C VAL A 480 -14.58 -14.17 1.03
N PRO A 481 -13.78 -14.42 2.07
CA PRO A 481 -14.26 -15.13 3.25
C PRO A 481 -15.33 -14.31 3.97
N SER A 482 -16.32 -15.00 4.55
CA SER A 482 -17.37 -14.40 5.37
C SER A 482 -16.89 -14.01 6.77
N GLU A 483 -15.80 -14.63 7.22
CA GLU A 483 -15.17 -14.38 8.51
C GLU A 483 -13.64 -14.59 8.40
N VAL A 484 -12.88 -13.87 9.21
CA VAL A 484 -11.41 -13.90 9.20
C VAL A 484 -10.88 -13.99 10.62
N LYS A 485 -9.64 -14.46 10.80
CA LYS A 485 -9.00 -14.40 12.12
C LYS A 485 -8.76 -12.96 12.53
N LEU A 486 -8.94 -12.67 13.80
CA LEU A 486 -8.73 -11.34 14.36
C LEU A 486 -7.28 -10.90 14.14
N GLY A 487 -6.31 -11.81 14.22
CA GLY A 487 -4.92 -11.48 13.93
C GLY A 487 -4.74 -10.92 12.53
N ASP A 488 -5.24 -11.60 11.51
CA ASP A 488 -5.17 -11.13 10.13
C ASP A 488 -5.85 -9.75 9.97
N LEU A 489 -7.02 -9.55 10.62
CA LEU A 489 -7.70 -8.27 10.63
C LEU A 489 -6.90 -7.17 11.36
N ALA A 490 -6.33 -7.48 12.52
CA ALA A 490 -5.54 -6.55 13.31
C ALA A 490 -4.31 -6.05 12.54
N GLN A 491 -3.69 -6.93 11.75
CA GLN A 491 -2.57 -6.58 10.87
C GLN A 491 -3.00 -5.56 9.81
N VAL A 492 -4.15 -5.78 9.16
CA VAL A 492 -4.72 -4.86 8.18
C VAL A 492 -5.03 -3.51 8.84
N LEU A 493 -5.69 -3.50 10.00
CA LEU A 493 -6.01 -2.29 10.76
C LEU A 493 -4.75 -1.53 11.20
N SER A 494 -3.74 -2.24 11.69
CA SER A 494 -2.47 -1.66 12.12
C SER A 494 -1.70 -1.04 10.96
N ARG A 495 -1.70 -1.72 9.80
CA ARG A 495 -1.09 -1.19 8.58
C ARG A 495 -1.82 0.04 8.06
N LEU A 496 -3.15 0.05 8.09
CA LEU A 496 -3.94 1.24 7.75
C LEU A 496 -3.59 2.42 8.65
N PHE A 497 -3.44 2.21 9.96
CA PHE A 497 -2.94 3.25 10.86
C PHE A 497 -1.56 3.75 10.44
N TYR A 498 -0.60 2.83 10.26
CA TYR A 498 0.76 3.18 9.89
C TYR A 498 0.84 4.01 8.60
N ASP A 499 0.09 3.63 7.55
CA ASP A 499 0.10 4.36 6.28
C ASP A 499 -0.25 5.85 6.46
N TYR A 500 -1.18 6.15 7.38
CA TYR A 500 -1.68 7.50 7.64
C TYR A 500 -0.98 8.25 8.79
N SER A 501 -0.41 7.55 9.77
CA SER A 501 0.14 8.17 10.99
C SER A 501 1.59 7.80 11.31
N LYS A 502 2.22 6.94 10.50
CA LYS A 502 3.63 6.48 10.62
C LYS A 502 3.96 5.72 11.90
N ARG A 503 2.94 5.23 12.63
CA ARG A 503 3.12 4.35 13.79
C ARG A 503 2.01 3.29 13.82
N HIS A 504 2.43 2.04 13.99
CA HIS A 504 1.55 0.88 14.11
C HIS A 504 0.74 0.91 15.41
N LEU A 505 -0.33 0.12 15.43
CA LEU A 505 -1.08 -0.17 16.65
C LEU A 505 -0.24 -1.05 17.58
N SER A 506 -0.23 -0.74 18.88
CA SER A 506 0.42 -1.60 19.89
C SER A 506 -0.43 -2.85 20.17
N GLU A 507 0.16 -3.83 20.85
CA GLU A 507 -0.56 -5.04 21.28
C GLU A 507 -1.77 -4.69 22.17
N ASP A 508 -1.63 -3.77 23.11
CA ASP A 508 -2.75 -3.31 23.94
C ASP A 508 -3.85 -2.61 23.11
N ASN A 509 -3.47 -1.90 22.03
CA ASN A 509 -4.46 -1.35 21.12
C ASN A 509 -5.21 -2.45 20.36
N ILE A 510 -4.49 -3.46 19.88
CA ILE A 510 -5.10 -4.61 19.18
C ILE A 510 -6.04 -5.38 20.12
N HIS A 511 -5.63 -5.59 21.37
CA HIS A 511 -6.46 -6.23 22.39
C HIS A 511 -7.73 -5.43 22.67
N PHE A 512 -7.64 -4.10 22.81
CA PHE A 512 -8.83 -3.25 22.93
C PHE A 512 -9.77 -3.38 21.72
N LEU A 513 -9.22 -3.41 20.50
CA LEU A 513 -10.02 -3.58 19.29
C LEU A 513 -10.71 -4.95 19.25
N ALA A 514 -10.04 -6.00 19.75
CA ALA A 514 -10.59 -7.34 19.93
C ALA A 514 -11.84 -7.31 20.81
N GLU A 515 -11.74 -6.70 21.98
CA GLU A 515 -12.86 -6.59 22.91
C GLU A 515 -14.00 -5.76 22.32
N LYS A 516 -13.66 -4.66 21.64
CA LYS A 516 -14.66 -3.76 21.07
C LYS A 516 -15.44 -4.40 19.92
N ILE A 517 -14.79 -5.14 19.01
CA ILE A 517 -15.48 -5.83 17.92
C ILE A 517 -16.26 -7.06 18.43
N SER A 518 -15.80 -7.67 19.51
CA SER A 518 -16.45 -8.81 20.15
C SER A 518 -17.66 -8.43 21.00
N GLY A 519 -17.64 -7.22 21.60
CA GLY A 519 -18.65 -6.75 22.54
C GLY A 519 -18.52 -7.33 23.95
N HIS A 520 -17.42 -8.01 24.27
CA HIS A 520 -17.14 -8.61 25.57
C HIS A 520 -15.63 -8.70 25.81
N GLU A 521 -15.20 -8.94 27.05
CA GLU A 521 -13.79 -9.14 27.37
C GLU A 521 -13.24 -10.40 26.68
N VAL A 522 -12.03 -10.29 26.15
CA VAL A 522 -11.34 -11.35 25.41
C VAL A 522 -10.00 -11.62 26.08
N ASP A 523 -9.60 -12.88 26.15
CA ASP A 523 -8.30 -13.27 26.68
C ASP A 523 -7.14 -12.70 25.84
N LYS A 524 -6.19 -12.03 26.51
CA LYS A 524 -4.99 -11.47 25.88
C LYS A 524 -4.15 -12.53 25.19
N GLN A 525 -4.11 -13.78 25.64
CA GLN A 525 -3.22 -14.79 25.05
C GLN A 525 -3.75 -15.41 23.75
N HIS A 526 -5.08 -15.49 23.58
CA HIS A 526 -5.68 -16.25 22.48
C HIS A 526 -6.55 -15.42 21.51
N HIS A 527 -6.68 -14.10 21.74
CA HIS A 527 -7.56 -13.24 20.94
C HIS A 527 -7.24 -13.27 19.42
N TYR A 528 -5.98 -13.45 19.02
CA TYR A 528 -5.57 -13.48 17.61
C TYR A 528 -6.27 -14.56 16.76
N ASN A 529 -6.65 -15.69 17.36
CA ASN A 529 -7.28 -16.81 16.64
C ASN A 529 -8.81 -16.71 16.55
N MET A 530 -9.41 -15.71 17.20
CA MET A 530 -10.85 -15.49 17.18
C MET A 530 -11.34 -15.15 15.78
N LEU A 531 -12.48 -15.72 15.36
CA LEU A 531 -13.08 -15.41 14.07
C LEU A 531 -13.96 -14.15 14.16
N VAL A 532 -13.76 -13.24 13.23
CA VAL A 532 -14.51 -12.00 13.07
C VAL A 532 -15.32 -12.07 11.78
N PRO A 533 -16.65 -12.14 11.88
CA PRO A 533 -17.54 -12.04 10.72
C PRO A 533 -17.48 -10.66 10.06
N TRP A 534 -17.65 -10.62 8.73
CA TRP A 534 -17.77 -9.39 7.95
C TRP A 534 -18.86 -8.44 8.51
N THR A 535 -19.98 -9.00 8.97
CA THR A 535 -21.08 -8.21 9.53
C THR A 535 -20.65 -7.47 10.78
N LYS A 536 -19.94 -8.13 11.72
CA LYS A 536 -19.43 -7.47 12.92
C LYS A 536 -18.43 -6.36 12.63
N PHE A 537 -17.64 -6.52 11.56
CA PHE A 537 -16.68 -5.51 11.15
C PHE A 537 -17.34 -4.26 10.57
N SER A 538 -18.31 -4.40 9.66
CA SER A 538 -18.80 -3.28 8.84
C SER A 538 -20.32 -3.04 8.82
N LYS A 539 -21.14 -3.91 9.41
CA LYS A 539 -22.62 -3.84 9.30
C LYS A 539 -23.31 -3.73 10.66
N ASP A 540 -22.96 -4.61 11.59
CA ASP A 540 -23.59 -4.69 12.90
C ASP A 540 -23.24 -3.46 13.72
N LEU A 541 -24.24 -2.90 14.41
CA LEU A 541 -24.05 -1.77 15.30
C LEU A 541 -23.34 -2.22 16.57
N LEU A 542 -22.42 -1.38 17.06
CA LEU A 542 -21.76 -1.63 18.34
C LEU A 542 -22.79 -1.55 19.50
N PRO A 543 -22.59 -2.30 20.60
CA PRO A 543 -23.48 -2.25 21.75
C PRO A 543 -23.69 -0.82 22.24
N GLU A 544 -24.96 -0.43 22.43
CA GLU A 544 -25.37 0.91 22.89
C GLU A 544 -24.95 2.07 21.97
N GLN A 545 -24.52 1.79 20.74
CA GLN A 545 -24.14 2.79 19.74
C GLN A 545 -25.04 2.74 18.50
N ASN A 546 -25.07 3.83 17.74
CA ASN A 546 -25.80 3.93 16.47
C ASN A 546 -24.88 3.80 15.23
N PHE A 547 -23.67 3.29 15.41
CA PHE A 547 -22.66 3.13 14.36
C PHE A 547 -21.97 1.76 14.44
N SER A 548 -21.41 1.31 13.31
CA SER A 548 -20.66 0.05 13.23
C SER A 548 -19.23 0.18 13.77
N PHE A 549 -18.54 -0.94 13.98
CA PHE A 549 -17.12 -0.95 14.32
C PHE A 549 -16.29 -0.18 13.29
N TRP A 550 -16.51 -0.43 12.00
CA TRP A 550 -15.78 0.24 10.93
C TRP A 550 -16.00 1.76 10.91
N ASP A 551 -17.24 2.22 11.10
CA ASP A 551 -17.53 3.66 11.15
C ASP A 551 -16.74 4.33 12.26
N TRP A 552 -16.75 3.72 13.46
CA TRP A 552 -15.99 4.21 14.60
C TRP A 552 -14.48 4.23 14.33
N PHE A 553 -13.92 3.10 13.88
CA PHE A 553 -12.49 2.96 13.64
C PHE A 553 -12.00 3.91 12.54
N TYR A 554 -12.73 4.01 11.43
CA TYR A 554 -12.37 4.87 10.31
C TYR A 554 -12.42 6.36 10.69
N ASN A 555 -13.40 6.79 11.47
CA ASN A 555 -13.48 8.19 11.92
C ASN A 555 -12.31 8.54 12.87
N ILE A 556 -11.85 7.60 13.70
CA ILE A 556 -10.61 7.78 14.49
C ILE A 556 -9.39 7.86 13.59
N LEU A 557 -9.27 6.97 12.61
CA LEU A 557 -8.16 6.99 11.65
C LEU A 557 -8.11 8.33 10.89
N GLN A 558 -9.27 8.86 10.49
CA GLN A 558 -9.37 10.15 9.82
C GLN A 558 -9.00 11.32 10.75
N LEU A 559 -9.50 11.33 11.99
CA LEU A 559 -9.12 12.32 13.01
C LEU A 559 -7.60 12.32 13.22
N THR A 560 -7.03 11.12 13.35
CA THR A 560 -5.60 10.93 13.60
C THR A 560 -4.78 11.47 12.44
N ARG A 561 -5.13 11.12 11.21
CA ARG A 561 -4.48 11.61 10.00
C ARG A 561 -4.52 13.13 9.88
N GLU A 562 -5.69 13.73 10.14
CA GLU A 562 -5.91 15.16 9.86
C GLU A 562 -5.34 16.07 10.96
N HIS A 563 -5.32 15.62 12.22
CA HIS A 563 -5.04 16.51 13.36
C HIS A 563 -4.01 15.99 14.35
N LEU A 564 -3.73 14.68 14.39
CA LEU A 564 -2.98 14.06 15.49
C LEU A 564 -1.77 13.24 15.02
N SER A 565 -1.41 13.31 13.74
CA SER A 565 -0.42 12.42 13.12
C SER A 565 0.94 12.47 13.83
N GLU A 566 1.46 13.69 14.08
CA GLU A 566 2.74 13.89 14.76
C GLU A 566 2.71 13.43 16.22
N ILE A 567 1.65 13.79 16.96
CA ILE A 567 1.49 13.43 18.37
C ILE A 567 1.35 11.89 18.53
N TRP A 568 0.66 11.25 17.59
CA TRP A 568 0.52 9.79 17.54
C TRP A 568 1.86 9.11 17.24
N ALA A 569 2.57 9.59 16.20
CA ALA A 569 3.86 9.06 15.78
C ALA A 569 4.88 9.08 16.93
N ASP A 570 4.88 10.14 17.73
CA ASP A 570 5.82 10.35 18.83
C ASP A 570 5.49 9.58 20.11
N GLY A 571 4.45 8.73 20.15
CA GLY A 571 4.18 7.93 21.35
C GLY A 571 3.17 8.53 22.33
N HIS A 572 2.81 9.81 22.19
CA HIS A 572 2.15 10.59 23.24
C HIS A 572 0.64 10.33 23.39
N ILE A 573 0.04 9.59 22.47
CA ILE A 573 -1.37 9.16 22.55
C ILE A 573 -1.40 7.66 22.84
N ILE A 574 -2.09 7.27 23.92
CA ILE A 574 -2.41 5.85 24.19
C ILE A 574 -3.47 5.36 23.20
N GLY A 575 -4.48 6.20 22.94
CA GLY A 575 -5.48 5.98 21.91
C GLY A 575 -6.56 5.00 22.33
N PHE A 576 -6.37 3.71 22.06
CA PHE A 576 -7.39 2.68 22.24
C PHE A 576 -7.42 2.20 23.70
N LEU A 577 -8.20 2.89 24.55
CA LEU A 577 -8.29 2.63 25.97
C LEU A 577 -9.72 2.87 26.49
N THR A 578 -10.27 1.93 27.28
CA THR A 578 -11.59 2.11 27.90
C THR A 578 -11.53 3.16 29.01
N ARG A 579 -12.68 3.78 29.30
CA ARG A 579 -12.78 4.72 30.44
C ARG A 579 -12.37 4.05 31.76
N GLN A 580 -12.82 2.82 31.99
CA GLN A 580 -12.49 2.06 33.20
C GLN A 580 -10.99 1.77 33.32
N ARG A 581 -10.32 1.37 32.23
CA ARG A 581 -8.86 1.17 32.24
C ARG A 581 -8.11 2.48 32.44
N ALA A 582 -8.56 3.58 31.82
CA ALA A 582 -7.98 4.90 32.05
C ALA A 582 -8.05 5.31 33.53
N GLU A 583 -9.20 5.08 34.19
CA GLU A 583 -9.37 5.33 35.62
C GLU A 583 -8.42 4.49 36.47
N MET A 584 -8.33 3.17 36.21
CA MET A 584 -7.39 2.31 36.92
C MET A 584 -5.93 2.78 36.81
N LEU A 585 -5.49 3.14 35.60
CA LEU A 585 -4.12 3.62 35.37
C LEU A 585 -3.85 4.94 36.10
N LEU A 586 -4.77 5.91 36.03
CA LEU A 586 -4.60 7.24 36.63
C LEU A 586 -4.71 7.21 38.16
N MET A 587 -5.50 6.31 38.74
CA MET A 587 -5.59 6.15 40.20
C MET A 587 -4.28 5.70 40.85
N THR A 588 -3.34 5.16 40.07
CA THR A 588 -1.98 4.81 40.55
C THR A 588 -0.98 5.98 40.48
N LYS A 589 -1.37 7.12 39.87
CA LYS A 589 -0.50 8.27 39.56
C LYS A 589 -0.90 9.52 40.34
N PRO A 590 0.00 10.49 40.55
CA PRO A 590 -0.33 11.70 41.32
C PRO A 590 -1.42 12.55 40.63
N PRO A 591 -2.13 13.42 41.39
CA PRO A 591 -3.01 14.44 40.81
C PRO A 591 -2.30 15.30 39.77
N GLY A 592 -3.02 15.67 38.71
CA GLY A 592 -2.50 16.39 37.55
C GLY A 592 -1.90 15.49 36.47
N THR A 593 -1.79 14.18 36.70
CA THR A 593 -1.49 13.22 35.63
C THR A 593 -2.70 13.03 34.71
N PHE A 594 -2.46 13.06 33.40
CA PHE A 594 -3.48 12.89 32.37
C PHE A 594 -3.01 11.93 31.26
N LEU A 595 -3.96 11.41 30.48
CA LEU A 595 -3.70 10.59 29.31
C LEU A 595 -4.68 10.93 28.18
N LEU A 596 -4.26 10.59 26.95
CA LEU A 596 -5.04 10.82 25.73
C LEU A 596 -5.61 9.50 25.20
N ARG A 597 -6.92 9.44 25.04
CA ARG A 597 -7.64 8.28 24.51
C ARG A 597 -8.67 8.67 23.47
N PHE A 598 -8.95 7.78 22.53
CA PHE A 598 -10.07 7.93 21.60
C PHE A 598 -11.39 7.65 22.30
N SER A 599 -12.43 8.38 21.89
CA SER A 599 -13.77 8.15 22.41
C SER A 599 -14.33 6.83 21.90
N ASP A 600 -14.99 6.11 22.79
CA ASP A 600 -15.70 4.87 22.54
C ASP A 600 -17.15 5.09 22.10
N THR A 601 -17.73 6.26 22.42
CA THR A 601 -19.13 6.63 22.20
C THR A 601 -19.34 7.76 21.18
N GLN A 602 -18.27 8.42 20.76
CA GLN A 602 -18.31 9.56 19.83
C GLN A 602 -17.44 9.26 18.62
N LEU A 603 -18.01 9.35 17.41
CA LEU A 603 -17.28 9.15 16.17
C LEU A 603 -16.16 10.20 16.02
N GLY A 604 -14.93 9.73 15.83
CA GLY A 604 -13.78 10.61 15.54
C GLY A 604 -13.52 11.63 16.65
N GLY A 605 -13.65 11.23 17.92
CA GLY A 605 -13.35 12.08 19.07
C GLY A 605 -12.09 11.63 19.82
N ILE A 606 -11.28 12.59 20.30
CA ILE A 606 -10.19 12.38 21.26
C ILE A 606 -10.54 13.03 22.60
N SER A 607 -10.44 12.29 23.69
CA SER A 607 -10.74 12.73 25.05
C SER A 607 -9.49 12.72 25.91
N VAL A 608 -9.47 13.59 26.92
CA VAL A 608 -8.43 13.67 27.94
C VAL A 608 -9.00 13.14 29.23
N ALA A 609 -8.42 12.05 29.75
CA ALA A 609 -8.71 11.56 31.09
C ALA A 609 -7.62 12.06 32.05
N TYR A 610 -8.00 12.57 33.21
CA TYR A 610 -7.04 13.13 34.17
C TYR A 610 -7.47 12.87 35.61
N ARG A 611 -6.48 12.79 36.52
CA ARG A 611 -6.74 12.75 37.96
C ARG A 611 -6.75 14.17 38.51
N ASN A 612 -7.89 14.62 39.04
CA ASN A 612 -8.04 15.96 39.61
C ASN A 612 -7.44 16.08 41.02
N ALA A 613 -7.40 17.31 41.55
CA ALA A 613 -6.89 17.59 42.90
C ALA A 613 -7.67 16.86 44.02
N ASN A 614 -8.94 16.50 43.76
CA ASN A 614 -9.79 15.74 44.67
C ASN A 614 -9.57 14.22 44.60
N ASN A 615 -8.49 13.76 43.93
CA ASN A 615 -8.19 12.35 43.71
C ASN A 615 -9.28 11.56 42.97
N LYS A 616 -10.08 12.25 42.14
CA LYS A 616 -11.05 11.61 41.24
C LYS A 616 -10.54 11.67 39.81
N VAL A 617 -10.86 10.62 39.04
CA VAL A 617 -10.57 10.61 37.61
C VAL A 617 -11.77 11.16 36.85
N GLU A 618 -11.52 12.17 36.02
CA GLU A 618 -12.52 12.78 35.15
C GLU A 618 -12.08 12.66 33.69
N CYS A 619 -13.06 12.64 32.79
CA CYS A 619 -12.82 12.62 31.35
C CYS A 619 -13.46 13.86 30.73
N LEU A 620 -12.67 14.64 29.98
CA LEU A 620 -13.20 15.74 29.20
C LEU A 620 -14.10 15.21 28.07
N VAL A 621 -15.08 16.03 27.68
CA VAL A 621 -15.87 15.78 26.48
C VAL A 621 -14.93 15.63 25.28
N PRO A 622 -15.11 14.61 24.41
CA PRO A 622 -14.19 14.38 23.31
C PRO A 622 -14.14 15.54 22.31
N PHE A 623 -12.94 15.96 21.94
CA PHE A 623 -12.70 16.91 20.86
C PHE A 623 -12.81 16.20 19.51
N CYS A 624 -13.66 16.71 18.63
CA CYS A 624 -13.88 16.21 17.28
C CYS A 624 -13.09 17.03 16.25
N SER A 625 -13.10 16.60 14.98
CA SER A 625 -12.42 17.31 13.88
C SER A 625 -12.83 18.79 13.77
N GLY A 626 -14.10 19.13 14.07
CA GLY A 626 -14.55 20.53 14.11
C GLY A 626 -13.83 21.36 15.16
N ASP A 627 -13.65 20.82 16.36
CA ASP A 627 -12.97 21.48 17.47
C ASP A 627 -11.48 21.68 17.19
N LEU A 628 -10.84 20.65 16.63
CA LEU A 628 -9.41 20.65 16.33
C LEU A 628 -9.04 21.57 15.16
N LYS A 629 -9.99 21.82 14.23
CA LYS A 629 -9.84 22.86 13.20
C LYS A 629 -9.82 24.27 13.77
N ILE A 630 -10.58 24.52 14.83
CA ILE A 630 -10.64 25.82 15.49
C ILE A 630 -9.34 26.04 16.30
N ARG A 631 -8.90 25.03 17.04
CA ARG A 631 -7.69 25.09 17.87
C ARG A 631 -7.09 23.69 18.03
N LYS A 632 -5.79 23.57 17.74
CA LYS A 632 -5.04 22.30 17.78
C LYS A 632 -5.08 21.66 19.17
N LEU A 633 -4.95 20.33 19.22
CA LEU A 633 -4.96 19.60 20.50
C LEU A 633 -3.87 20.09 21.46
N ALA A 634 -2.64 20.28 21.00
CA ALA A 634 -1.54 20.72 21.86
C ALA A 634 -1.82 22.08 22.50
N ASP A 635 -2.33 23.05 21.73
CA ASP A 635 -2.70 24.38 22.26
C ASP A 635 -3.83 24.27 23.30
N ARG A 636 -4.81 23.40 23.05
CA ARG A 636 -5.89 23.12 24.02
C ARG A 636 -5.34 22.51 25.31
N LEU A 637 -4.37 21.59 25.22
CA LEU A 637 -3.72 20.99 26.39
C LEU A 637 -2.87 22.01 27.17
N ASN A 638 -2.30 22.98 26.47
CA ASN A 638 -1.55 24.07 27.10
C ASN A 638 -2.45 24.97 27.95
N ASP A 639 -3.70 25.20 27.51
CA ASP A 639 -4.67 26.04 28.23
C ASP A 639 -5.06 25.46 29.62
N PHE A 640 -4.91 24.14 29.82
CA PHE A 640 -5.23 23.46 31.07
C PHE A 640 -4.03 23.40 32.02
N ASN A 641 -3.98 24.33 32.98
CA ASN A 641 -2.92 24.41 34.00
C ASN A 641 -2.89 23.21 34.95
N GLN A 642 -4.04 22.56 35.18
CA GLN A 642 -4.13 21.37 36.03
C GLN A 642 -3.45 20.14 35.41
N PHE A 643 -3.15 20.16 34.11
CA PHE A 643 -2.44 19.07 33.44
C PHE A 643 -0.94 19.28 33.60
N VAL A 644 -0.32 18.42 34.41
CA VAL A 644 1.10 18.53 34.80
C VAL A 644 1.93 17.42 34.15
N TYR A 645 1.45 16.17 34.23
CA TYR A 645 2.18 15.00 33.73
C TYR A 645 1.35 14.23 32.70
N LEU A 646 1.90 13.98 31.52
CA LEU A 646 1.41 12.94 30.63
C LEU A 646 1.78 11.57 31.20
N TYR A 647 0.81 10.65 31.23
CA TYR A 647 1.04 9.27 31.65
C TYR A 647 2.19 8.61 30.84
N PRO A 648 3.10 7.85 31.48
CA PRO A 648 3.08 7.48 32.90
C PRO A 648 3.53 8.59 33.85
N ASP A 649 4.64 9.28 33.58
CA ASP A 649 5.23 10.29 34.48
C ASP A 649 6.06 11.34 33.70
N ILE A 650 5.57 11.79 32.54
CA ILE A 650 6.31 12.69 31.65
C ILE A 650 5.78 14.13 31.80
N PRO A 651 6.61 15.14 32.10
CA PRO A 651 6.13 16.52 32.21
C PRO A 651 5.48 17.00 30.90
N LYS A 652 4.33 17.68 31.00
CA LYS A 652 3.51 18.15 29.86
C LYS A 652 4.32 18.93 28.83
N ASP A 653 5.12 19.89 29.28
CA ASP A 653 5.85 20.77 28.36
C ASP A 653 7.03 20.06 27.69
N THR A 654 7.59 19.02 28.31
CA THR A 654 8.61 18.17 27.67
C THR A 654 8.04 17.46 26.43
N THR A 655 6.75 17.09 26.46
CA THR A 655 6.12 16.37 25.35
C THR A 655 5.44 17.29 24.34
N PHE A 656 4.73 18.32 24.80
CA PHE A 656 3.83 19.11 23.93
C PHE A 656 4.38 20.46 23.48
N SER A 657 5.43 21.00 24.10
CA SER A 657 5.96 22.34 23.78
C SER A 657 6.29 22.52 22.30
N LYS A 658 6.83 21.48 21.66
CA LYS A 658 7.19 21.49 20.24
C LYS A 658 6.00 21.66 19.28
N TYR A 659 4.77 21.36 19.73
CA TYR A 659 3.56 21.48 18.91
C TYR A 659 2.75 22.75 19.20
N TYR A 660 3.16 23.56 20.19
CA TYR A 660 2.45 24.79 20.52
C TYR A 660 2.55 25.81 19.39
N SER A 661 1.43 26.46 19.11
CA SER A 661 1.38 27.56 18.16
C SER A 661 2.14 28.76 18.73
N LYS A 662 3.03 29.34 17.92
CA LYS A 662 3.77 30.56 18.30
C LYS A 662 2.78 31.72 18.45
N ILE A 663 2.81 32.38 19.60
CA ILE A 663 1.94 33.51 19.89
C ILE A 663 2.61 34.80 19.40
N GLU A 664 2.04 35.44 18.38
CA GLU A 664 2.41 36.80 17.99
C GLU A 664 1.67 37.80 18.88
N ASN A 665 2.39 38.47 19.78
CA ASN A 665 1.80 39.32 20.82
C ASN A 665 1.56 40.78 20.39
N GLN A 666 1.97 41.19 19.19
CA GLN A 666 1.79 42.57 18.71
C GLN A 666 1.43 42.60 17.23
N ALA A 667 0.28 43.20 16.90
CA ALA A 667 0.00 43.62 15.53
C ALA A 667 0.70 44.95 15.27
N SER A 668 1.20 45.16 14.04
CA SER A 668 1.63 46.49 13.61
C SER A 668 0.46 47.48 13.77
N ASN A 669 0.73 48.63 14.43
CA ASN A 669 -0.21 49.74 14.70
C ASN A 669 -0.96 49.73 16.05
N GLY A 670 -0.42 49.09 17.10
CA GLY A 670 -0.93 49.25 18.47
C GLY A 670 -2.18 48.44 18.80
N TYR A 671 -2.60 47.54 17.92
CA TYR A 671 -3.65 46.54 18.19
C TYR A 671 -3.06 45.29 18.84
N VAL A 672 -3.84 44.68 19.74
CA VAL A 672 -3.49 43.43 20.42
C VAL A 672 -4.39 42.31 19.90
N PHE A 673 -3.82 41.14 19.63
CA PHE A 673 -4.58 39.97 19.18
C PHE A 673 -5.40 39.36 20.32
N THR A 674 -6.65 38.96 20.03
CA THR A 674 -7.48 38.20 20.97
C THR A 674 -7.05 36.73 21.00
N GLN A 675 -7.15 36.09 22.17
CA GLN A 675 -6.78 34.68 22.36
C GLN A 675 -7.97 33.86 22.87
N LEU A 676 -8.23 32.73 22.20
CA LEU A 676 -9.17 31.71 22.67
C LEU A 676 -8.42 30.76 23.62
N LYS A 677 -8.97 30.53 24.82
CA LYS A 677 -8.46 29.53 25.79
C LYS A 677 -9.58 28.61 26.25
N ASN A 678 -9.25 27.33 26.46
CA ASN A 678 -10.15 26.39 27.09
C ASN A 678 -10.02 26.42 28.62
N CYS A 679 -11.15 26.36 29.33
CA CYS A 679 -11.18 26.31 30.80
C CYS A 679 -12.12 25.20 31.29
N ILE A 680 -11.80 24.57 32.42
CA ILE A 680 -12.70 23.63 33.11
C ILE A 680 -13.50 24.42 34.16
N PRO A 681 -14.84 24.48 34.05
CA PRO A 681 -15.67 25.21 35.01
C PRO A 681 -15.74 24.43 36.33
N ASN A 682 -14.82 24.71 37.27
CA ASN A 682 -14.90 24.52 38.74
C ASN A 682 -13.54 24.44 39.45
N ASP A 683 -12.39 24.53 38.77
CA ASP A 683 -11.13 24.79 39.45
C ASP A 683 -11.11 26.27 39.84
N LYS A 684 -11.38 26.56 41.12
CA LYS A 684 -11.32 27.91 41.67
C LYS A 684 -9.98 28.55 41.30
N ASP A 685 -10.05 29.68 40.63
CA ASP A 685 -8.94 30.57 40.33
C ASP A 685 -8.09 30.81 41.59
N HIS A 686 -6.99 30.07 41.71
CA HIS A 686 -5.85 30.41 42.55
C HIS A 686 -4.74 30.99 41.67
N ASP A 687 -5.10 31.92 40.78
CA ASP A 687 -4.15 32.91 40.27
C ASP A 687 -4.54 34.28 40.83
N SER A 688 -3.79 34.66 41.85
CA SER A 688 -3.75 35.99 42.45
C SER A 688 -3.51 37.06 41.39
N ASN A 689 -4.57 37.73 40.93
CA ASN A 689 -4.52 39.08 40.34
C ASN A 689 -5.90 39.76 40.24
N SER A 690 -6.75 39.60 41.27
CA SER A 690 -7.98 40.38 41.42
C SER A 690 -7.91 41.36 42.60
N SER A 691 -6.86 42.19 42.66
CA SER A 691 -6.81 43.32 43.61
C SER A 691 -6.94 44.70 42.97
N PHE A 692 -7.24 44.79 41.66
CA PHE A 692 -7.44 46.07 40.97
C PHE A 692 -8.89 46.35 40.52
N ALA A 693 -9.76 45.35 40.44
CA ALA A 693 -11.14 45.53 39.97
C ALA A 693 -12.11 46.01 41.08
N ASP A 694 -11.88 45.61 42.34
CA ASP A 694 -12.79 45.94 43.45
C ASP A 694 -12.61 47.38 44.00
N GLN A 695 -11.53 48.06 43.66
CA GLN A 695 -11.32 49.47 44.04
C GLN A 695 -11.89 50.48 43.03
N GLN A 696 -12.26 50.06 41.81
CA GLN A 696 -12.89 50.96 40.83
C GLN A 696 -14.42 50.86 40.79
N LEU A 697 -15.01 49.72 41.17
CA LEU A 697 -16.47 49.61 41.26
C LEU A 697 -17.09 50.39 42.43
N SER A 698 -16.34 50.64 43.51
CA SER A 698 -16.79 51.41 44.66
C SER A 698 -16.74 52.93 44.43
N GLN A 699 -15.97 53.42 43.44
CA GLN A 699 -15.94 54.84 43.06
C GLN A 699 -16.95 55.21 41.97
N GLN A 700 -17.39 54.25 41.15
CA GLN A 700 -18.44 54.48 40.13
C GLN A 700 -19.86 54.41 40.68
N THR A 701 -20.11 53.69 41.78
CA THR A 701 -21.44 53.66 42.43
C THR A 701 -21.76 54.96 43.18
N SER A 702 -20.76 55.73 43.61
CA SER A 702 -20.96 57.03 44.26
C SER A 702 -21.28 58.17 43.28
N GLN A 703 -20.90 58.04 42.00
CA GLN A 703 -21.18 59.05 40.97
C GLN A 703 -22.50 58.83 40.23
N GLN A 704 -23.02 57.59 40.17
CA GLN A 704 -24.35 57.31 39.59
C GLN A 704 -25.52 57.65 40.52
N GLN A 705 -25.32 57.72 41.84
CA GLN A 705 -26.37 58.16 42.78
C GLN A 705 -26.57 59.69 42.85
N GLN A 706 -25.64 60.50 42.32
CA GLN A 706 -25.83 61.96 42.22
C GLN A 706 -26.46 62.44 40.90
N GLN A 707 -26.55 61.59 39.86
CA GLN A 707 -27.22 61.95 38.60
C GLN A 707 -28.69 61.49 38.51
N GLN A 708 -29.16 60.63 39.41
CA GLN A 708 -30.57 60.22 39.47
C GLN A 708 -31.49 61.17 40.26
N GLN A 709 -30.94 62.14 41.01
CA GLN A 709 -31.77 63.18 41.68
C GLN A 709 -32.01 64.44 40.84
N SER A 710 -31.33 64.60 39.70
CA SER A 710 -31.50 65.75 38.79
C SER A 710 -32.45 65.50 37.61
N ALA A 711 -32.84 64.24 37.34
CA ALA A 711 -33.75 63.89 36.23
C ALA A 711 -35.24 63.75 36.64
N MET A 712 -35.57 63.95 37.91
CA MET A 712 -36.95 63.84 38.43
C MET A 712 -37.72 65.18 38.48
N ASN A 713 -37.13 66.28 38.01
CA ASN A 713 -37.75 67.62 38.05
C ASN A 713 -38.16 68.21 36.68
N GLU A 714 -38.05 67.48 35.57
CA GLU A 714 -38.42 67.98 34.23
C GLU A 714 -39.54 67.19 33.52
N SER A 715 -40.33 66.40 34.24
CA SER A 715 -41.45 65.63 33.65
C SER A 715 -42.78 65.88 34.36
N THR A 716 -43.08 67.14 34.65
CA THR A 716 -44.45 67.63 34.86
C THR A 716 -44.74 68.72 33.84
N ASN A 717 -44.91 68.32 32.59
CA ASN A 717 -45.79 69.00 31.64
C ASN A 717 -45.92 68.13 30.39
N ILE A 718 -47.09 68.21 29.75
CA ILE A 718 -47.49 67.51 28.53
C ILE A 718 -48.13 66.13 28.78
N TYR A 719 -49.19 66.14 29.58
CA TYR A 719 -50.38 65.33 29.29
C TYR A 719 -51.30 66.17 28.40
N SER A 720 -51.32 65.89 27.10
CA SER A 720 -52.49 66.11 26.23
C SER A 720 -52.06 65.74 24.81
N ASP A 721 -52.38 64.54 24.37
CA ASP A 721 -53.13 64.33 23.13
C ASP A 721 -53.14 62.85 22.71
N LEU A 722 -54.32 62.43 22.25
CA LEU A 722 -54.61 61.28 21.39
C LEU A 722 -54.84 59.91 22.06
N ASN A 723 -55.95 59.85 22.79
CA ASN A 723 -56.89 58.74 22.66
C ASN A 723 -57.58 58.83 21.28
N THR A 724 -57.39 57.85 20.37
CA THR A 724 -58.44 57.08 19.66
C THR A 724 -57.93 56.37 18.40
N MET A 725 -58.56 55.22 18.13
CA MET A 725 -58.52 54.34 16.94
C MET A 725 -57.42 53.25 16.96
N ALA A 726 -57.68 52.04 17.45
CA ALA A 726 -58.57 50.96 16.98
C ALA A 726 -57.90 49.97 16.01
N THR A 727 -57.92 48.70 16.45
CA THR A 727 -58.06 47.46 15.66
C THR A 727 -56.95 47.05 14.68
N ASN A 728 -56.19 45.98 14.98
CA ASN A 728 -56.45 44.62 14.45
C ASN A 728 -55.35 43.59 14.77
N ASN A 729 -55.80 42.48 15.35
CA ASN A 729 -55.50 41.06 15.09
C ASN A 729 -54.10 40.56 14.67
N GLN A 730 -53.60 39.67 15.54
CA GLN A 730 -53.18 38.28 15.28
C GLN A 730 -52.95 37.86 13.82
N PHE A 731 -51.75 37.34 13.53
CA PHE A 731 -51.54 36.31 12.52
C PHE A 731 -50.46 35.31 12.96
N GLU A 732 -50.90 34.07 13.17
CA GLU A 732 -50.10 32.86 13.05
C GLU A 732 -49.66 32.70 11.59
N MET A 733 -48.43 32.23 11.38
CA MET A 733 -47.98 31.75 10.07
C MET A 733 -47.83 30.24 10.10
N PRO A 734 -48.38 29.56 9.08
CA PRO A 734 -47.53 28.71 8.27
C PRO A 734 -47.84 28.92 6.78
N PHE A 735 -46.87 28.71 5.89
CA PHE A 735 -47.03 27.78 4.76
C PHE A 735 -45.77 27.65 3.90
N GLU A 736 -45.66 26.43 3.39
CA GLU A 736 -44.65 25.82 2.56
C GLU A 736 -44.59 26.35 1.12
N TRP A 737 -43.50 25.99 0.45
CA TRP A 737 -43.20 26.25 -0.94
C TRP A 737 -43.97 25.34 -1.93
N ASN A 738 -44.48 26.01 -2.95
CA ASN A 738 -44.82 25.57 -4.32
C ASN A 738 -44.44 24.15 -4.77
N ARG A 739 -45.47 23.42 -5.24
CA ARG A 739 -45.39 22.53 -6.42
C ARG A 739 -45.98 23.25 -7.62
N SER A 740 -45.33 23.15 -8.78
CA SER A 740 -45.91 22.58 -10.02
C SER A 740 -45.15 23.03 -11.27
N THR A 741 -44.94 22.05 -12.17
CA THR A 741 -45.23 21.98 -13.62
C THR A 741 -44.44 20.75 -14.12
N ILE A 742 -45.03 19.60 -14.51
CA ILE A 742 -45.85 19.30 -15.72
C ILE A 742 -45.16 19.94 -16.93
N GLU A 743 -44.46 19.24 -17.83
CA GLU A 743 -44.89 18.21 -18.80
C GLU A 743 -43.77 17.23 -19.17
#